data_AF-A0A3P6VA51-F1
#
_entry.id   AF-A0A3P6VA51-F1
#
_cell.length_a   1.000
_cell.length_b   1.000
_cell.length_c   1.000
_cell.angle_alpha   90.00
_cell.angle_beta   90.00
_cell.angle_gamma   90.00
#
_symmetry.space_group_name_H-M   'P 1'
#
loop_
_entity.id
_entity.type
_entity.pdbx_description
1 polymer ?
#
loop_
_entity_poly.entity_id
_entity_poly.type
_entity_poly.pdbx_seq_one_letter_code
_entity_poly.pdbx_strand_id
1 'polypeptide(L)'
;MLVLCLLQIGAVFLFTSGFFFKQIHPYTNSEKKEEDVNNFLNGCSHDSILKETLTKQTVAKLVIILIDAWQEQFFYGRKTMQFLRQLTSDGQAVAFIAHVQTPTVTMPRIKAVTTGMVPSFVDIVMNFASTFISNDNIIDRFNGEGYRCTFCGDETWLRLFPNRFDNHSVGVTSFYVNDFKEVDDIVTHCMRSRLENSVFETWDVMILHYLGLDHIGHSLGGTHSELDNKLIEMDSIIKEIYERLHTVHGTNFSIVVFGDHGMTRSGSHGGSSELETHTPIVYVDGKKRRSSNETLYVASVEQVDIVPTLAGLLNVPIPKASLGVTLLPYIGIDWPKISILLLILRNAEQFRKLGRTSDKLNHCISLSYDSLQKHCTMNVALSIDGLVRECLEELHKVQMQLIHMETDVDTMKIVIAIGLSFTISYICGRLAYFAHSRDTCVFENGSIISIHLAVFAQLIHSCAFFASSLVEEEHDLHYFFFSSCLFAMLMEEFHAWLRNRNGSVHHSNTVKFRKMILLFFLIVIHRLCRGYTESNRRRWILENRSSSSNSTNVMNFYEILTSIGDSKDIPDFSSLLKQFSILRFIFCSFSLLLIGIGFISCYDKKTDHMWLMRLLILVILLGTFLAQYYKSEAIFLVVFLLNIFLLLLLRDLFLSLTVWTILIMRTYNLPLCILQLILGYCLAWTDATPFVVILAIFSSFFYLGNSNNLSTIDIATGFAGVETYQPIRIAVQIVLNTYSGPLLTIFGWRQYLVGKSVTSNSLPQKRNSLLCWMCSVLHLNMSLCLLSLYIQRYHLFVCISFSNIPDPDPNMCNSSVYVGSEFASKAQSDVCDI
;
A
#
# COMPACT_ATOMS: atom_id res chain seq x y z
N MET A 1 -7.05 -11.61 30.78
CA MET A 1 -6.19 -11.40 29.60
C MET A 1 -6.87 -11.85 28.31
N LEU A 2 -7.15 -13.13 28.06
CA LEU A 2 -7.80 -13.56 26.81
C LEU A 2 -9.07 -12.77 26.43
N VAL A 3 -9.99 -12.58 27.40
CA VAL A 3 -11.20 -11.78 27.18
C VAL A 3 -10.88 -10.33 26.79
N LEU A 4 -9.87 -9.71 27.40
CA LEU A 4 -9.44 -8.34 27.07
C LEU A 4 -8.82 -8.28 25.67
N CYS A 5 -8.08 -9.31 25.25
CA CYS A 5 -7.58 -9.43 23.87
C CYS A 5 -8.74 -9.53 22.87
N LEU A 6 -9.77 -10.33 23.14
CA LEU A 6 -10.95 -10.43 22.28
C LEU A 6 -11.72 -9.11 22.20
N LEU A 7 -11.88 -8.41 23.32
CA LEU A 7 -12.49 -7.07 23.35
C LEU A 7 -11.66 -6.05 22.57
N GLN A 8 -10.33 -6.13 22.62
CA GLN A 8 -9.45 -5.25 21.85
C GLN A 8 -9.59 -5.50 20.36
N ILE A 9 -9.69 -6.75 19.93
CA ILE A 9 -9.98 -7.11 18.54
C ILE A 9 -11.35 -6.52 18.13
N GLY A 10 -12.35 -6.60 19.00
CA GLY A 10 -13.65 -5.95 18.77
C GLY A 10 -13.57 -4.43 18.63
N ALA A 11 -12.74 -3.77 19.45
CA ALA A 11 -12.49 -2.33 19.34
C ALA A 11 -11.78 -1.96 18.03
N VAL A 12 -10.77 -2.74 17.60
CA VAL A 12 -10.10 -2.56 16.31
C VAL A 12 -11.06 -2.80 15.15
N PHE A 13 -11.93 -3.80 15.24
CA PHE A 13 -12.97 -4.04 14.23
C PHE A 13 -13.96 -2.87 14.14
N LEU A 14 -14.41 -2.34 15.27
CA LEU A 14 -15.28 -1.17 15.30
C LEU A 14 -14.58 0.07 14.70
N PHE A 15 -13.31 0.30 15.06
CA PHE A 15 -12.50 1.37 14.50
C PHE A 15 -12.40 1.24 12.98
N THR A 16 -11.96 0.09 12.47
CA THR A 16 -11.81 -0.16 11.03
C THR A 16 -13.13 -0.05 10.28
N SER A 17 -14.25 -0.48 10.86
CA SER A 17 -15.57 -0.32 10.25
C SER A 17 -16.02 1.15 10.12
N GLY A 18 -15.56 2.02 11.02
CA GLY A 18 -15.83 3.46 10.94
C GLY A 18 -14.81 4.23 10.11
N PHE A 19 -13.54 3.82 10.19
CA PHE A 19 -12.43 4.40 9.42
C PHE A 19 -12.54 4.11 7.93
N PHE A 20 -13.03 2.92 7.59
CA PHE A 20 -13.22 2.46 6.21
C PHE A 20 -14.70 2.37 5.84
N PHE A 21 -15.47 3.38 6.23
CA PHE A 21 -16.92 3.38 6.08
C PHE A 21 -17.35 3.34 4.62
N LYS A 22 -17.91 2.21 4.18
CA LYS A 22 -18.49 2.06 2.83
C LYS A 22 -19.80 2.82 2.75
N GLN A 23 -19.83 3.97 2.08
CA GLN A 23 -21.10 4.61 1.74
C GLN A 23 -21.82 3.75 0.71
N ILE A 24 -22.96 3.19 1.10
CA ILE A 24 -23.91 2.54 0.20
C ILE A 24 -24.45 3.67 -0.68
N HIS A 25 -24.11 3.68 -1.97
CA HIS A 25 -24.76 4.57 -2.93
C HIS A 25 -26.27 4.34 -2.82
N PRO A 26 -27.06 5.32 -2.33
CA PRO A 26 -28.48 5.22 -2.38
C PRO A 26 -28.87 5.54 -3.82
N TYR A 27 -28.71 4.56 -4.72
CA TYR A 27 -29.45 4.60 -5.97
C TYR A 27 -30.91 4.49 -5.57
N THR A 28 -31.58 5.64 -5.45
CA THR A 28 -33.01 5.67 -5.18
C THR A 28 -33.69 5.12 -6.42
N ASN A 29 -34.14 3.86 -6.37
CA ASN A 29 -35.14 3.28 -7.28
C ASN A 29 -36.51 4.00 -7.14
N SER A 30 -36.54 5.30 -6.84
CA SER A 30 -37.80 6.01 -6.68
C SER A 30 -38.44 6.16 -8.05
N GLU A 31 -39.46 5.35 -8.29
CA GLU A 31 -40.48 5.44 -9.34
C GLU A 31 -41.31 6.75 -9.24
N LYS A 32 -40.68 7.91 -8.96
CA LYS A 32 -41.34 9.19 -9.24
C LYS A 32 -41.44 9.28 -10.75
N LYS A 33 -42.63 9.62 -11.29
CA LYS A 33 -42.90 9.84 -12.72
C LYS A 33 -41.73 10.59 -13.36
N GLU A 34 -40.82 9.84 -13.96
CA GLU A 34 -39.59 10.35 -14.57
C GLU A 34 -39.97 10.91 -15.94
N GLU A 35 -39.74 12.19 -16.15
CA GLU A 35 -39.41 12.64 -17.50
C GLU A 35 -38.02 12.10 -17.81
N ASP A 36 -37.96 10.94 -18.45
CA ASP A 36 -36.75 10.54 -19.18
C ASP A 36 -36.51 11.62 -20.23
N VAL A 37 -35.30 12.20 -20.25
CA VAL A 37 -34.85 13.15 -21.27
C VAL A 37 -35.21 12.63 -22.67
N ASN A 38 -35.10 11.32 -22.90
CA ASN A 38 -35.48 10.69 -24.16
C ASN A 38 -37.02 10.71 -24.39
N ASN A 39 -37.84 10.51 -23.36
CA ASN A 39 -39.30 10.60 -23.45
C ASN A 39 -39.78 12.03 -23.73
N PHE A 40 -39.18 13.03 -23.08
CA PHE A 40 -39.46 14.44 -23.35
C PHE A 40 -39.15 14.78 -24.83
N LEU A 41 -38.02 14.32 -25.34
CA LEU A 41 -37.57 14.60 -26.70
C LEU A 41 -38.36 13.86 -27.77
N ASN A 42 -38.89 12.67 -27.47
CA ASN A 42 -39.83 11.96 -28.35
C ASN A 42 -41.13 12.76 -28.57
N GLY A 43 -41.52 13.62 -27.62
CA GLY A 43 -42.65 14.56 -27.74
C GLY A 43 -42.35 15.81 -28.58
N CYS A 44 -41.09 16.09 -28.91
CA CYS A 44 -40.69 17.24 -29.73
C CYS A 44 -40.87 16.91 -31.22
N SER A 45 -42.01 17.33 -31.80
CA SER A 45 -42.40 16.98 -33.17
C SER A 45 -41.76 17.84 -34.27
N HIS A 46 -41.17 18.99 -33.94
CA HIS A 46 -40.88 20.05 -34.92
C HIS A 46 -39.41 20.32 -35.25
N ASP A 47 -38.43 19.69 -34.58
CA ASP A 47 -37.02 20.04 -34.83
C ASP A 47 -36.15 18.84 -35.26
N SER A 48 -35.77 18.83 -36.54
CA SER A 48 -34.79 17.89 -37.08
C SER A 48 -33.42 18.05 -36.42
N ILE A 49 -33.06 19.24 -35.93
CA ILE A 49 -31.75 19.54 -35.32
C ILE A 49 -31.62 18.87 -33.96
N LEU A 50 -32.67 18.88 -33.12
CA LEU A 50 -32.69 18.16 -31.85
C LEU A 50 -32.66 16.63 -32.03
N LYS A 51 -33.42 16.10 -32.99
CA LYS A 51 -33.40 14.66 -33.32
C LYS A 51 -32.06 14.23 -33.92
N GLU A 52 -31.46 15.05 -34.78
CA GLU A 52 -30.13 14.82 -35.31
C GLU A 52 -29.07 14.92 -34.19
N THR A 53 -29.15 15.91 -33.31
CA THR A 53 -28.27 16.04 -32.12
C THR A 53 -28.34 14.81 -31.22
N LEU A 54 -29.53 14.22 -31.05
CA LEU A 54 -29.74 13.04 -30.22
C LEU A 54 -29.21 11.73 -30.81
N THR A 55 -29.04 11.68 -32.13
CA THR A 55 -28.70 10.46 -32.86
C THR A 55 -27.31 10.53 -33.49
N LYS A 56 -26.74 11.73 -33.59
CA LYS A 56 -25.44 11.96 -34.23
C LYS A 56 -24.31 11.73 -33.24
N GLN A 57 -23.56 10.68 -33.52
CA GLN A 57 -22.21 10.49 -32.99
C GLN A 57 -21.37 11.74 -33.30
N THR A 58 -20.74 12.33 -32.27
CA THR A 58 -20.00 13.59 -32.44
C THR A 58 -18.60 13.38 -32.99
N VAL A 59 -18.03 12.18 -32.80
CA VAL A 59 -16.69 11.79 -33.26
C VAL A 59 -16.71 10.37 -33.82
N ALA A 60 -16.22 10.15 -35.04
CA ALA A 60 -16.20 8.81 -35.63
C ALA A 60 -15.19 7.86 -34.98
N LYS A 61 -14.04 8.40 -34.55
CA LYS A 61 -13.00 7.65 -33.82
C LYS A 61 -12.61 8.38 -32.55
N LEU A 62 -12.41 7.61 -31.48
CA LEU A 62 -11.91 8.09 -30.20
C LEU A 62 -10.63 7.34 -29.83
N VAL A 63 -9.56 8.06 -29.53
CA VAL A 63 -8.33 7.49 -28.96
C VAL A 63 -8.13 8.03 -27.55
N ILE A 64 -7.96 7.13 -26.59
CA ILE A 64 -7.73 7.42 -25.18
C ILE A 64 -6.30 6.99 -24.85
N ILE A 65 -5.47 7.91 -24.39
CA ILE A 65 -4.07 7.68 -24.08
C ILE A 65 -3.85 7.99 -22.60
N LEU A 66 -3.58 6.94 -21.84
CA LEU A 66 -3.18 7.02 -20.44
C LEU A 66 -1.65 6.92 -20.35
N ILE A 67 -1.01 7.94 -19.78
CA ILE A 67 0.43 7.96 -19.50
C ILE A 67 0.61 7.83 -17.98
N ASP A 68 1.14 6.71 -17.52
CA ASP A 68 1.31 6.43 -16.09
C ASP A 68 2.25 7.46 -15.42
N ALA A 69 1.84 7.96 -14.27
CA ALA A 69 2.54 8.97 -13.49
C ALA A 69 2.81 10.31 -14.22
N TRP A 70 1.98 10.67 -15.21
CA TRP A 70 2.11 11.94 -15.94
C TRP A 70 1.67 13.14 -15.10
N GLN A 71 2.61 13.67 -14.33
CA GLN A 71 2.45 14.83 -13.46
C GLN A 71 2.18 16.14 -14.24
N GLU A 72 1.40 17.06 -13.66
CA GLU A 72 1.15 18.43 -14.17
C GLU A 72 2.41 19.12 -14.73
N GLN A 73 3.50 19.18 -13.94
CA GLN A 73 4.72 19.91 -14.32
C GLN A 73 5.41 19.33 -15.57
N PHE A 74 5.15 18.07 -15.91
CA PHE A 74 5.70 17.44 -17.11
C PHE A 74 5.09 18.00 -18.40
N PHE A 75 3.87 18.52 -18.34
CA PHE A 75 3.24 19.19 -19.48
C PHE A 75 3.44 20.71 -19.44
N TYR A 76 3.28 21.34 -18.28
CA TYR A 76 3.30 22.82 -18.17
C TYR A 76 4.69 23.40 -17.89
N GLY A 77 5.54 22.69 -17.15
CA GLY A 77 6.85 23.16 -16.71
C GLY A 77 8.02 22.78 -17.64
N ARG A 78 7.84 21.77 -18.49
CA ARG A 78 8.88 21.23 -19.39
C ARG A 78 8.63 21.59 -20.86
N LYS A 79 9.68 21.55 -21.67
CA LYS A 79 9.63 21.85 -23.13
C LYS A 79 9.64 20.60 -24.02
N THR A 80 9.15 19.48 -23.50
CA THR A 80 9.25 18.14 -24.12
C THR A 80 8.04 17.77 -24.96
N MET A 81 6.82 18.08 -24.49
CA MET A 81 5.55 17.81 -25.18
C MET A 81 5.18 18.92 -26.20
N GLN A 82 6.06 19.20 -27.16
CA GLN A 82 5.95 20.37 -28.02
C GLN A 82 4.74 20.31 -28.97
N PHE A 83 4.49 19.15 -29.57
CA PHE A 83 3.37 18.95 -30.49
C PHE A 83 2.03 19.15 -29.77
N LEU A 84 1.84 18.49 -28.63
CA LEU A 84 0.59 18.63 -27.87
C LEU A 84 0.38 20.08 -27.37
N ARG A 85 1.45 20.74 -26.92
CA ARG A 85 1.40 22.18 -26.55
C ARG A 85 1.08 23.07 -27.74
N GLN A 86 1.60 22.75 -28.93
CA GLN A 86 1.30 23.47 -30.15
C GLN A 86 -0.19 23.35 -30.52
N LEU A 87 -0.78 22.15 -30.41
CA LEU A 87 -2.22 21.97 -30.63
C LEU A 87 -3.05 22.82 -29.66
N THR A 88 -2.63 22.94 -28.40
CA THR A 88 -3.29 23.82 -27.43
C THR A 88 -3.14 25.30 -27.81
N SER A 89 -1.94 25.75 -28.20
CA SER A 89 -1.73 27.15 -28.62
C SER A 89 -2.47 27.50 -29.92
N ASP A 90 -2.63 26.52 -30.80
CA ASP A 90 -3.37 26.67 -32.05
C ASP A 90 -4.89 26.64 -31.84
N GLY A 91 -5.36 26.39 -30.62
CA GLY A 91 -6.79 26.35 -30.31
C GLY A 91 -7.47 25.06 -30.77
N GLN A 92 -6.68 24.04 -31.11
CA GLN A 92 -7.13 22.72 -31.54
C GLN A 92 -7.25 21.72 -30.37
N ALA A 93 -6.51 21.95 -29.28
CA ALA A 93 -6.63 21.21 -28.04
C ALA A 93 -7.03 22.11 -26.86
N VAL A 94 -7.58 21.50 -25.81
CA VAL A 94 -7.83 22.14 -24.51
C VAL A 94 -7.13 21.32 -23.45
N ALA A 95 -6.37 21.99 -22.57
CA ALA A 95 -5.69 21.38 -21.45
C ALA A 95 -6.32 21.82 -20.13
N PHE A 96 -6.52 20.86 -19.23
CA PHE A 96 -7.03 21.03 -17.87
C PHE A 96 -6.01 20.48 -16.88
N ILE A 97 -6.00 21.06 -15.68
CA ILE A 97 -5.31 20.46 -14.53
C ILE A 97 -6.38 19.68 -13.75
N ALA A 98 -6.21 18.37 -13.67
CA ALA A 98 -7.12 17.48 -12.99
C ALA A 98 -6.60 17.11 -11.60
N HIS A 99 -7.44 17.35 -10.61
CA HIS A 99 -7.26 16.83 -9.27
C HIS A 99 -7.63 15.34 -9.23
N VAL A 100 -6.70 14.56 -8.72
CA VAL A 100 -6.73 13.11 -8.58
C VAL A 100 -6.86 12.80 -7.10
N GLN A 101 -7.96 12.15 -6.72
CA GLN A 101 -8.18 11.78 -5.32
C GLN A 101 -7.26 10.63 -4.91
N THR A 102 -6.99 10.51 -3.61
CA THR A 102 -6.17 9.43 -3.09
C THR A 102 -6.90 8.08 -3.02
N PRO A 103 -6.17 6.96 -3.06
CA PRO A 103 -4.73 6.87 -3.31
C PRO A 103 -4.38 6.99 -4.81
N THR A 104 -3.23 7.60 -5.06
CA THR A 104 -2.64 7.88 -6.37
C THR A 104 -1.85 6.66 -6.85
N VAL A 105 -2.57 5.57 -7.13
CA VAL A 105 -2.03 4.29 -7.60
C VAL A 105 -2.79 3.85 -8.85
N THR A 106 -2.09 3.30 -9.84
CA THR A 106 -2.59 2.93 -11.18
C THR A 106 -3.93 2.20 -11.19
N MET A 107 -4.04 1.03 -10.56
CA MET A 107 -5.27 0.21 -10.61
C MET A 107 -6.51 0.94 -10.03
N PRO A 108 -6.46 1.55 -8.84
CA PRO A 108 -7.56 2.39 -8.34
C PRO A 108 -7.96 3.51 -9.29
N ARG A 109 -6.98 4.16 -9.94
CA ARG A 109 -7.22 5.28 -10.85
C ARG A 109 -7.83 4.83 -12.17
N ILE A 110 -7.42 3.69 -12.73
CA ILE A 110 -8.09 3.06 -13.89
C ILE A 110 -9.57 2.85 -13.61
N LYS A 111 -9.92 2.39 -12.39
CA LYS A 111 -11.34 2.27 -11.99
C LYS A 111 -12.02 3.64 -11.93
N ALA A 112 -11.38 4.63 -11.31
CA ALA A 112 -11.93 5.97 -11.20
C ALA A 112 -12.26 6.58 -12.57
N VAL A 113 -11.34 6.50 -13.53
CA VAL A 113 -11.49 7.10 -14.87
C VAL A 113 -12.38 6.30 -15.82
N THR A 114 -12.84 5.11 -15.42
CA THR A 114 -13.78 4.29 -16.19
C THR A 114 -15.17 4.28 -15.59
N THR A 115 -15.32 4.35 -14.26
CA THR A 115 -16.63 4.41 -13.58
C THR A 115 -17.08 5.83 -13.27
N GLY A 116 -16.13 6.76 -13.14
CA GLY A 116 -16.35 8.13 -12.68
C GLY A 116 -16.59 8.20 -11.17
N MET A 117 -16.17 7.20 -10.41
CA MET A 117 -16.32 7.14 -8.95
C MET A 117 -14.98 7.40 -8.28
N VAL A 118 -14.97 7.89 -7.04
CA VAL A 118 -13.74 7.94 -6.26
C VAL A 118 -13.56 6.58 -5.57
N PRO A 119 -12.46 5.85 -5.83
CA PRO A 119 -12.23 4.55 -5.20
C PRO A 119 -11.99 4.74 -3.69
N SER A 120 -12.73 3.98 -2.88
CA SER A 120 -12.45 3.91 -1.45
C SER A 120 -11.28 2.98 -1.15
N PHE A 121 -10.60 3.18 -0.02
CA PHE A 121 -9.53 2.28 0.41
C PHE A 121 -10.01 0.81 0.56
N VAL A 122 -11.26 0.60 1.01
CA VAL A 122 -11.86 -0.76 1.06
C VAL A 122 -11.94 -1.36 -0.31
N ASP A 123 -12.37 -0.59 -1.30
CA ASP A 123 -12.46 -1.08 -2.66
C ASP A 123 -11.09 -1.52 -3.14
N ILE A 124 -10.01 -0.85 -2.76
CA ILE A 124 -8.66 -1.24 -3.18
C ILE A 124 -8.23 -2.57 -2.54
N VAL A 125 -8.41 -2.72 -1.23
CA VAL A 125 -8.07 -3.97 -0.51
C VAL A 125 -8.93 -5.14 -0.96
N MET A 126 -10.24 -4.93 -1.11
CA MET A 126 -11.16 -5.98 -1.56
C MET A 126 -10.94 -6.32 -3.04
N ASN A 127 -10.59 -5.35 -3.87
CA ASN A 127 -10.25 -5.58 -5.27
C ASN A 127 -8.85 -6.15 -5.49
N PHE A 128 -7.96 -6.07 -4.50
CA PHE A 128 -6.71 -6.84 -4.50
C PHE A 128 -6.99 -8.35 -4.54
N ALA A 129 -8.16 -8.78 -4.05
CA ALA A 129 -8.60 -10.17 -4.09
C ALA A 129 -9.48 -10.52 -5.30
N SER A 130 -10.04 -9.54 -6.03
CA SER A 130 -10.95 -9.78 -7.16
C SER A 130 -10.43 -9.16 -8.45
N THR A 131 -10.21 -9.99 -9.47
CA THR A 131 -9.57 -9.59 -10.73
C THR A 131 -10.44 -8.72 -11.65
N PHE A 132 -11.77 -8.73 -11.53
CA PHE A 132 -12.69 -8.06 -12.46
C PHE A 132 -13.56 -6.97 -11.81
N ILE A 133 -13.94 -5.95 -12.58
CA ILE A 133 -14.89 -4.92 -12.14
C ILE A 133 -16.34 -5.35 -12.39
N SER A 134 -17.20 -5.19 -11.39
CA SER A 134 -18.65 -5.44 -11.48
C SER A 134 -19.49 -4.16 -11.62
N ASN A 135 -18.89 -3.01 -11.34
CA ASN A 135 -19.57 -1.72 -11.38
C ASN A 135 -19.82 -1.28 -12.82
N ASP A 136 -20.91 -0.54 -12.99
CA ASP A 136 -21.23 0.16 -14.23
C ASP A 136 -20.11 1.13 -14.61
N ASN A 137 -19.67 1.09 -15.86
CA ASN A 137 -18.47 1.78 -16.34
C ASN A 137 -18.60 2.15 -17.83
N ILE A 138 -17.80 3.11 -18.28
CA ILE A 138 -17.89 3.68 -19.62
C ILE A 138 -17.58 2.67 -20.74
N ILE A 139 -16.73 1.68 -20.51
CA ILE A 139 -16.43 0.63 -21.51
C ILE A 139 -17.67 -0.22 -21.76
N ASP A 140 -18.40 -0.61 -20.71
CA ASP A 140 -19.67 -1.32 -20.83
C ASP A 140 -20.73 -0.45 -21.51
N ARG A 141 -20.69 0.87 -21.33
CA ARG A 141 -21.57 1.82 -22.04
C ARG A 141 -21.24 1.92 -23.53
N PHE A 142 -19.98 1.89 -23.91
CA PHE A 142 -19.56 1.82 -25.31
C PHE A 142 -20.02 0.51 -25.96
N ASN A 143 -19.69 -0.62 -25.35
CA ASN A 143 -20.05 -1.94 -25.86
C ASN A 143 -21.57 -2.13 -25.95
N GLY A 144 -22.33 -1.59 -24.98
CA GLY A 144 -23.79 -1.65 -24.95
C GLY A 144 -24.47 -0.94 -26.11
N GLU A 145 -23.84 0.11 -26.65
CA GLU A 145 -24.29 0.84 -27.84
C GLU A 145 -23.61 0.31 -29.14
N GLY A 146 -22.86 -0.80 -29.06
CA GLY A 146 -22.27 -1.48 -30.20
C GLY A 146 -20.91 -0.95 -30.67
N TYR A 147 -20.28 -0.03 -29.93
CA TYR A 147 -18.93 0.43 -30.24
C TYR A 147 -17.89 -0.67 -29.98
N ARG A 148 -16.90 -0.78 -30.87
CA ARG A 148 -15.82 -1.77 -30.77
C ARG A 148 -14.60 -1.16 -30.09
N CYS A 149 -14.32 -1.61 -28.87
CA CYS A 149 -13.16 -1.18 -28.10
C CYS A 149 -11.94 -2.08 -28.36
N THR A 150 -10.80 -1.48 -28.67
CA THR A 150 -9.49 -2.15 -28.78
C THR A 150 -8.52 -1.57 -27.74
N PHE A 151 -7.65 -2.39 -27.18
CA PHE A 151 -6.74 -2.01 -26.10
C PHE A 151 -5.30 -2.46 -26.36
N CYS A 152 -4.34 -1.58 -26.08
CA CYS A 152 -2.91 -1.89 -26.05
C CYS A 152 -2.31 -1.30 -24.77
N GLY A 153 -1.75 -2.11 -23.87
CA GLY A 153 -1.21 -1.58 -22.62
C GLY A 153 -0.97 -2.62 -21.53
N ASP A 154 -0.90 -2.13 -20.30
CA ASP A 154 -0.76 -2.98 -19.11
C ASP A 154 -1.91 -4.02 -18.95
N GLU A 155 -1.54 -5.26 -18.60
CA GLU A 155 -2.48 -6.39 -18.47
C GLU A 155 -3.58 -6.14 -17.41
N THR A 156 -3.39 -5.20 -16.48
CA THR A 156 -4.40 -4.82 -15.48
C THR A 156 -5.74 -4.47 -16.13
N TRP A 157 -5.76 -3.83 -17.30
CA TRP A 157 -7.00 -3.54 -18.02
C TRP A 157 -7.74 -4.80 -18.46
N LEU A 158 -7.03 -5.78 -19.02
CA LEU A 158 -7.64 -7.04 -19.47
C LEU A 158 -8.16 -7.87 -18.30
N ARG A 159 -7.48 -7.81 -17.14
CA ARG A 159 -7.95 -8.44 -15.90
C ARG A 159 -9.20 -7.76 -15.38
N LEU A 160 -9.20 -6.43 -15.30
CA LEU A 160 -10.32 -5.63 -14.80
C LEU A 160 -11.56 -5.73 -15.69
N PHE A 161 -11.37 -5.76 -17.01
CA PHE A 161 -12.42 -5.71 -18.02
C PHE A 161 -12.42 -6.97 -18.91
N PRO A 162 -12.62 -8.17 -18.35
CA PRO A 162 -12.55 -9.39 -19.13
C PRO A 162 -13.66 -9.39 -20.19
N ASN A 163 -13.32 -9.82 -21.41
CA ASN A 163 -14.21 -9.93 -22.58
C ASN A 163 -14.87 -8.61 -23.03
N ARG A 164 -14.29 -7.46 -22.70
CA ARG A 164 -14.82 -6.13 -23.10
C ARG A 164 -14.02 -5.45 -24.20
N PHE A 165 -12.92 -6.06 -24.62
CA PHE A 165 -12.06 -5.60 -25.70
C PHE A 165 -12.03 -6.63 -26.82
N ASP A 166 -11.69 -6.18 -28.03
CA ASP A 166 -11.54 -7.08 -29.18
C ASP A 166 -10.44 -8.12 -28.99
N ASN A 167 -10.48 -9.19 -29.79
CA ASN A 167 -9.52 -10.29 -29.76
C ASN A 167 -8.10 -9.89 -30.26
N HIS A 168 -7.91 -8.67 -30.73
CA HIS A 168 -6.62 -8.14 -31.15
C HIS A 168 -5.97 -7.28 -30.06
N SER A 169 -6.63 -7.13 -28.92
CA SER A 169 -6.13 -6.35 -27.79
C SER A 169 -4.95 -7.05 -27.12
N VAL A 170 -3.95 -6.26 -26.72
CA VAL A 170 -2.69 -6.75 -26.15
C VAL A 170 -2.53 -6.23 -24.73
N GLY A 171 -2.39 -7.16 -23.80
CA GLY A 171 -2.01 -6.89 -22.41
C GLY A 171 -0.57 -7.31 -22.18
N VAL A 172 0.23 -6.41 -21.61
CA VAL A 172 1.64 -6.65 -21.29
C VAL A 172 1.80 -6.69 -19.77
N THR A 173 2.52 -7.68 -19.26
CA THR A 173 2.88 -7.74 -17.84
C THR A 173 4.18 -6.99 -17.60
N SER A 174 4.14 -5.90 -16.82
CA SER A 174 5.35 -5.32 -16.25
C SER A 174 5.72 -6.04 -14.95
N PHE A 175 6.68 -6.96 -15.01
CA PHE A 175 7.28 -7.57 -13.81
C PHE A 175 8.58 -6.87 -13.37
N TYR A 176 9.13 -5.97 -14.20
CA TYR A 176 10.43 -5.34 -13.99
C TYR A 176 10.36 -3.82 -14.16
N VAL A 177 10.50 -3.08 -13.07
CA VAL A 177 10.47 -1.60 -13.04
C VAL A 177 11.64 -0.97 -13.83
N ASN A 178 12.72 -1.71 -14.09
CA ASN A 178 13.87 -1.22 -14.85
C ASN A 178 13.70 -1.29 -16.38
N ASP A 179 12.57 -1.80 -16.87
CA ASP A 179 12.24 -1.74 -18.28
C ASP A 179 11.47 -0.45 -18.60
N PHE A 180 12.16 0.52 -19.19
CA PHE A 180 11.56 1.79 -19.60
C PHE A 180 11.03 1.78 -21.05
N LYS A 181 11.20 0.67 -21.77
CA LYS A 181 11.08 0.67 -23.24
C LYS A 181 10.40 -0.55 -23.83
N GLU A 182 10.68 -1.76 -23.39
CA GLU A 182 10.13 -2.98 -24.01
C GLU A 182 8.60 -3.04 -23.89
N VAL A 183 8.03 -2.73 -22.72
CA VAL A 183 6.56 -2.61 -22.56
C VAL A 183 5.98 -1.57 -23.52
N ASP A 184 6.52 -0.36 -23.54
CA ASP A 184 6.00 0.73 -24.35
C ASP A 184 6.22 0.52 -25.86
N ASP A 185 7.29 -0.18 -26.26
CA ASP A 185 7.54 -0.61 -27.64
C ASP A 185 6.48 -1.62 -28.10
N ILE A 186 6.06 -2.55 -27.22
CA ILE A 186 4.96 -3.49 -27.51
C ILE A 186 3.63 -2.74 -27.66
N VAL A 187 3.35 -1.79 -26.76
CA VAL A 187 2.15 -0.93 -26.85
C VAL A 187 2.15 -0.15 -28.16
N THR A 188 3.29 0.43 -28.52
CA THR A 188 3.47 1.19 -29.77
C THR A 188 3.31 0.29 -31.00
N HIS A 189 3.83 -0.94 -30.97
CA HIS A 189 3.67 -1.91 -32.05
C HIS A 189 2.21 -2.33 -32.23
N CYS A 190 1.53 -2.64 -31.12
CA CYS A 190 0.09 -2.92 -31.10
C CYS A 190 -0.69 -1.74 -31.69
N MET A 191 -0.45 -0.52 -31.20
CA MET A 191 -1.06 0.71 -31.71
C MET A 191 -0.87 0.86 -33.23
N ARG A 192 0.37 0.74 -33.73
CA ARG A 192 0.67 0.85 -35.17
C ARG A 192 -0.07 -0.18 -36.01
N SER A 193 -0.16 -1.43 -35.53
CA SER A 193 -0.91 -2.48 -36.22
C SER A 193 -2.40 -2.11 -36.35
N ARG A 194 -2.99 -1.43 -35.35
CA ARG A 194 -4.39 -0.97 -35.38
C ARG A 194 -4.61 0.25 -36.26
N LEU A 195 -3.54 0.96 -36.62
CA LEU A 195 -3.55 2.12 -37.52
C LEU A 195 -3.26 1.75 -39.00
N GLU A 196 -3.09 0.47 -39.33
CA GLU A 196 -2.97 0.00 -40.72
C GLU A 196 -4.29 0.14 -41.49
N ASN A 197 -4.22 0.50 -42.78
CA ASN A 197 -5.40 0.73 -43.62
C ASN A 197 -6.36 -0.48 -43.67
N SER A 198 -5.83 -1.71 -43.60
CA SER A 198 -6.60 -2.95 -43.68
C SER A 198 -7.51 -3.17 -42.46
N VAL A 199 -7.16 -2.61 -41.30
CA VAL A 199 -7.82 -2.88 -40.03
C VAL A 199 -8.31 -1.62 -39.30
N PHE A 200 -8.05 -0.42 -39.83
CA PHE A 200 -8.47 0.86 -39.24
C PHE A 200 -9.99 0.93 -38.93
N GLU A 201 -10.80 0.29 -39.77
CA GLU A 201 -12.26 0.25 -39.62
C GLU A 201 -12.78 -0.86 -38.72
N THR A 202 -11.90 -1.59 -38.02
CA THR A 202 -12.29 -2.71 -37.14
C THR A 202 -12.55 -2.29 -35.69
N TRP A 203 -12.21 -1.05 -35.31
CA TRP A 203 -12.38 -0.50 -33.98
C TRP A 203 -12.98 0.91 -34.04
N ASP A 204 -13.63 1.35 -32.96
CA ASP A 204 -14.23 2.69 -32.85
C ASP A 204 -13.61 3.50 -31.69
N VAL A 205 -13.21 2.78 -30.62
CA VAL A 205 -12.48 3.32 -29.47
C VAL A 205 -11.18 2.56 -29.28
N MET A 206 -10.05 3.28 -29.28
CA MET A 206 -8.74 2.73 -28.96
C MET A 206 -8.26 3.26 -27.61
N ILE A 207 -7.85 2.35 -26.72
CA ILE A 207 -7.31 2.70 -25.40
C ILE A 207 -5.85 2.27 -25.35
N LEU A 208 -4.95 3.20 -25.04
CA LEU A 208 -3.52 2.99 -24.91
C LEU A 208 -3.08 3.30 -23.49
N HIS A 209 -2.25 2.43 -22.90
CA HIS A 209 -1.70 2.64 -21.56
C HIS A 209 -0.19 2.43 -21.56
N TYR A 210 0.57 3.52 -21.35
CA TYR A 210 2.04 3.53 -21.33
C TYR A 210 2.57 3.64 -19.91
N LEU A 211 3.54 2.80 -19.55
CA LEU A 211 4.07 2.66 -18.18
C LEU A 211 5.47 3.26 -17.99
N GLY A 212 6.22 3.46 -19.09
CA GLY A 212 7.65 3.72 -18.99
C GLY A 212 8.01 5.02 -18.26
N LEU A 213 7.09 6.00 -18.19
CA LEU A 213 7.31 7.23 -17.44
C LEU A 213 7.32 6.98 -15.91
N ASP A 214 6.37 6.20 -15.39
CA ASP A 214 6.32 5.81 -13.98
C ASP A 214 7.55 4.95 -13.59
N HIS A 215 7.91 3.98 -14.44
CA HIS A 215 9.09 3.16 -14.25
C HIS A 215 10.39 3.99 -14.13
N ILE A 216 10.60 4.99 -14.99
CA ILE A 216 11.74 5.92 -14.88
C ILE A 216 11.67 6.70 -13.57
N GLY A 217 10.46 7.13 -13.18
CA GLY A 217 10.20 7.76 -11.89
C GLY A 217 10.72 6.92 -10.73
N HIS A 218 10.25 5.68 -10.59
CA HIS A 218 10.68 4.78 -9.51
C HIS A 218 12.18 4.48 -9.52
N SER A 219 12.76 4.26 -10.70
CA SER A 219 14.16 3.82 -10.82
C SER A 219 15.17 4.96 -10.70
N LEU A 220 14.87 6.16 -11.24
CA LEU A 220 15.82 7.27 -11.36
C LEU A 220 15.38 8.55 -10.63
N GLY A 221 14.12 8.62 -10.18
CA GLY A 221 13.51 9.75 -9.50
C GLY A 221 12.72 10.68 -10.44
N GLY A 222 11.66 11.28 -9.92
CA GLY A 222 10.72 12.17 -10.64
C GLY A 222 11.29 13.50 -11.17
N THR A 223 12.58 13.77 -10.93
CA THR A 223 13.29 14.92 -11.51
C THR A 223 14.39 14.54 -12.51
N HIS A 224 14.58 13.25 -12.78
CA HIS A 224 15.66 12.79 -13.66
C HIS A 224 15.49 13.28 -15.11
N SER A 225 16.60 13.49 -15.83
CA SER A 225 16.58 13.99 -17.21
C SER A 225 16.03 12.98 -18.20
N GLU A 226 16.06 11.69 -17.88
CA GLU A 226 15.51 10.61 -18.74
C GLU A 226 13.99 10.75 -18.94
N LEU A 227 13.29 11.37 -17.98
CA LEU A 227 11.87 11.72 -18.13
C LEU A 227 11.65 12.62 -19.35
N ASP A 228 12.61 13.48 -19.71
CA ASP A 228 12.47 14.34 -20.88
C ASP A 228 12.48 13.55 -22.19
N ASN A 229 13.38 12.58 -22.31
CA ASN A 229 13.42 11.68 -23.47
C ASN A 229 12.09 10.91 -23.59
N LYS A 230 11.57 10.43 -22.45
CA LYS A 230 10.31 9.68 -22.43
C LYS A 230 9.11 10.54 -22.80
N LEU A 231 9.04 11.78 -22.33
CA LEU A 231 7.99 12.72 -22.71
C LEU A 231 8.07 13.06 -24.21
N ILE A 232 9.27 13.22 -24.78
CA ILE A 232 9.44 13.42 -26.23
C ILE A 232 8.94 12.22 -27.02
N GLU A 233 9.18 11.00 -26.55
CA GLU A 233 8.63 9.76 -27.13
C GLU A 233 7.10 9.77 -27.12
N MET A 234 6.48 10.08 -25.97
CA MET A 234 5.02 10.16 -25.83
C MET A 234 4.42 11.22 -26.77
N ASP A 235 5.03 12.41 -26.85
CA ASP A 235 4.60 13.47 -27.77
C ASP A 235 4.70 13.05 -29.25
N SER A 236 5.76 12.31 -29.61
CA SER A 236 5.93 11.75 -30.96
C SER A 236 4.86 10.70 -31.30
N ILE A 237 4.49 9.85 -30.34
CA ILE A 237 3.43 8.85 -30.50
C ILE A 237 2.08 9.53 -30.71
N ILE A 238 1.76 10.56 -29.91
CA ILE A 238 0.53 11.34 -30.05
C ILE A 238 0.47 11.99 -31.44
N LYS A 239 1.60 12.53 -31.92
CA LYS A 239 1.71 13.09 -33.27
C LYS A 239 1.44 12.07 -34.36
N GLU A 240 2.04 10.87 -34.26
CA GLU A 240 1.84 9.79 -35.22
C GLU A 240 0.36 9.39 -35.33
N ILE A 241 -0.31 9.22 -34.18
CA ILE A 241 -1.75 8.92 -34.10
C ILE A 241 -2.58 10.04 -34.75
N TYR A 242 -2.30 11.29 -34.40
CA TYR A 242 -3.00 12.45 -34.93
C TYR A 242 -2.88 12.54 -36.46
N GLU A 243 -1.67 12.47 -37.00
CA GLU A 243 -1.43 12.58 -38.46
C GLU A 243 -2.15 11.46 -39.21
N ARG A 244 -2.18 10.27 -38.62
CA ARG A 244 -2.84 9.12 -39.22
C ARG A 244 -4.36 9.24 -39.19
N LEU A 245 -4.95 9.62 -38.06
CA LEU A 245 -6.39 9.90 -37.96
C LEU A 245 -6.82 11.00 -38.90
N HIS A 246 -6.04 12.09 -38.98
CA HIS A 246 -6.33 13.21 -39.87
C HIS A 246 -6.29 12.79 -41.35
N THR A 247 -5.36 11.91 -41.72
CA THR A 247 -5.25 11.37 -43.09
C THR A 247 -6.46 10.51 -43.48
N VAL A 248 -7.01 9.73 -42.54
CA VAL A 248 -8.08 8.75 -42.83
C VAL A 248 -9.48 9.33 -42.62
N HIS A 249 -9.71 10.07 -41.53
CA HIS A 249 -11.02 10.58 -41.11
C HIS A 249 -11.15 12.11 -41.19
N GLY A 250 -10.16 12.80 -41.75
CA GLY A 250 -10.18 14.26 -41.85
C GLY A 250 -10.21 14.89 -40.46
N THR A 251 -11.31 15.55 -40.11
CA THR A 251 -11.46 16.22 -38.81
C THR A 251 -12.38 15.47 -37.83
N ASN A 252 -12.93 14.31 -38.22
CA ASN A 252 -13.97 13.61 -37.46
C ASN A 252 -13.39 12.59 -36.45
N PHE A 253 -12.56 13.06 -35.53
CA PHE A 253 -11.96 12.23 -34.48
C PHE A 253 -11.65 13.07 -33.22
N SER A 254 -11.40 12.39 -32.10
CA SER A 254 -10.86 13.03 -30.90
C SER A 254 -9.81 12.16 -30.23
N ILE A 255 -8.83 12.82 -29.59
CA ILE A 255 -7.80 12.19 -28.78
C ILE A 255 -7.89 12.76 -27.37
N VAL A 256 -7.90 11.90 -26.36
CA VAL A 256 -7.88 12.29 -24.94
C VAL A 256 -6.61 11.74 -24.32
N VAL A 257 -5.74 12.62 -23.84
CA VAL A 257 -4.47 12.26 -23.20
C VAL A 257 -4.52 12.68 -21.73
N PHE A 258 -4.23 11.79 -20.80
CA PHE A 258 -4.23 12.12 -19.37
C PHE A 258 -3.28 11.24 -18.55
N GLY A 259 -2.96 11.69 -17.35
CA GLY A 259 -2.27 10.90 -16.32
C GLY A 259 -3.25 10.27 -15.33
N ASP A 260 -2.94 9.08 -14.83
CA ASP A 260 -3.68 8.43 -13.75
C ASP A 260 -3.33 9.01 -12.37
N HIS A 261 -2.05 9.32 -12.16
CA HIS A 261 -1.53 10.06 -11.03
C HIS A 261 -0.27 10.85 -11.42
N GLY A 262 0.25 11.65 -10.49
CA GLY A 262 1.60 12.20 -10.59
C GLY A 262 2.59 11.40 -9.74
N MET A 263 3.75 12.00 -9.47
CA MET A 263 4.81 11.41 -8.65
C MET A 263 5.56 12.49 -7.87
N THR A 264 6.16 12.12 -6.74
CA THR A 264 7.05 12.98 -5.98
C THR A 264 8.37 13.20 -6.72
N ARG A 265 9.19 14.15 -6.23
CA ARG A 265 10.54 14.39 -6.79
C ARG A 265 11.45 13.17 -6.72
N SER A 266 11.24 12.29 -5.74
CA SER A 266 11.99 11.03 -5.61
C SER A 266 11.39 9.90 -6.44
N GLY A 267 10.32 10.14 -7.20
CA GLY A 267 9.66 9.15 -8.04
C GLY A 267 8.74 8.19 -7.29
N SER A 268 8.27 8.56 -6.09
CA SER A 268 7.26 7.79 -5.35
C SER A 268 5.86 8.31 -5.67
N HIS A 269 4.84 7.49 -5.48
CA HIS A 269 3.43 7.91 -5.56
C HIS A 269 2.57 7.13 -4.53
N GLY A 270 1.25 7.33 -4.53
CA GLY A 270 0.29 6.74 -3.59
C GLY A 270 -0.21 7.71 -2.50
N GLY A 271 0.42 8.87 -2.37
CA GLY A 271 0.08 9.94 -1.44
C GLY A 271 -0.90 10.99 -1.98
N SER A 272 -1.14 12.00 -1.15
CA SER A 272 -2.00 13.18 -1.40
C SER A 272 -1.21 14.47 -1.67
N SER A 273 0.09 14.41 -2.02
CA SER A 273 0.86 15.63 -2.27
C SER A 273 0.43 16.22 -3.60
N GLU A 274 0.57 17.54 -3.76
CA GLU A 274 0.17 18.23 -4.99
C GLU A 274 0.83 17.62 -6.24
N LEU A 275 2.10 17.21 -6.12
CA LEU A 275 2.85 16.55 -7.20
C LEU A 275 2.28 15.17 -7.57
N GLU A 276 1.60 14.49 -6.65
CA GLU A 276 0.97 13.19 -6.89
C GLU A 276 -0.49 13.34 -7.33
N THR A 277 -1.18 14.39 -6.88
CA THR A 277 -2.62 14.58 -7.09
C THR A 277 -2.98 15.49 -8.26
N HIS A 278 -2.02 16.19 -8.88
CA HIS A 278 -2.30 17.04 -10.05
C HIS A 278 -1.71 16.44 -11.32
N THR A 279 -2.60 16.13 -12.27
CA THR A 279 -2.26 15.55 -13.57
C THR A 279 -2.90 16.37 -14.68
N PRO A 280 -2.31 16.44 -15.88
CA PRO A 280 -2.94 17.09 -17.02
C PRO A 280 -4.01 16.18 -17.65
N ILE A 281 -5.08 16.79 -18.16
CA ILE A 281 -5.98 16.19 -19.14
C ILE A 281 -5.97 17.07 -20.37
N VAL A 282 -5.65 16.50 -21.53
CA VAL A 282 -5.61 17.22 -22.81
C VAL A 282 -6.58 16.57 -23.79
N TYR A 283 -7.57 17.35 -24.21
CA TYR A 283 -8.52 16.97 -25.25
C TYR A 283 -8.10 17.60 -26.58
N VAL A 284 -7.76 16.77 -27.55
CA VAL A 284 -7.45 17.17 -28.92
C VAL A 284 -8.66 16.90 -29.80
N ASP A 285 -9.09 17.91 -30.54
CA ASP A 285 -10.10 17.75 -31.56
C ASP A 285 -9.50 17.71 -32.97
N GLY A 286 -10.08 16.89 -33.85
CA GLY A 286 -9.67 16.83 -35.25
C GLY A 286 -9.94 18.13 -36.01
N LYS A 287 -10.89 18.97 -35.56
CA LYS A 287 -11.16 20.29 -36.14
C LYS A 287 -10.43 21.38 -35.35
N LYS A 288 -9.80 22.31 -36.06
CA LYS A 288 -9.29 23.54 -35.44
C LYS A 288 -10.48 24.44 -35.09
N ARG A 289 -10.77 24.58 -33.78
CA ARG A 289 -12.02 25.22 -33.31
C ARG A 289 -11.87 26.67 -32.86
N ARG A 290 -10.71 27.07 -32.35
CA ARG A 290 -10.52 28.40 -31.72
C ARG A 290 -9.56 29.30 -32.50
N SER A 291 -9.75 30.61 -32.33
CA SER A 291 -8.74 31.58 -32.74
C SER A 291 -7.51 31.48 -31.83
N SER A 292 -6.32 31.77 -32.34
CA SER A 292 -5.06 31.73 -31.57
C SER A 292 -5.05 32.64 -30.33
N ASN A 293 -6.03 33.56 -30.21
CA ASN A 293 -6.12 34.52 -29.12
C ASN A 293 -7.01 34.02 -27.95
N GLU A 294 -7.72 32.90 -28.12
CA GLU A 294 -8.56 32.26 -27.10
C GLU A 294 -7.84 31.05 -26.49
N THR A 295 -6.59 31.26 -26.04
CA THR A 295 -5.85 30.23 -25.33
C THR A 295 -6.54 29.93 -24.00
N LEU A 296 -7.34 28.86 -23.97
CA LEU A 296 -8.06 28.44 -22.78
C LEU A 296 -7.21 27.43 -22.02
N TYR A 297 -6.41 27.94 -21.09
CA TYR A 297 -5.98 27.16 -19.93
C TYR A 297 -7.16 27.16 -18.96
N VAL A 298 -7.93 26.07 -18.94
CA VAL A 298 -9.13 25.98 -18.09
C VAL A 298 -8.71 25.54 -16.68
N ALA A 299 -9.44 26.09 -15.71
CA ALA A 299 -9.34 25.88 -14.28
C ALA A 299 -9.25 24.40 -13.86
N SER A 300 -8.87 24.20 -12.59
CA SER A 300 -8.87 22.91 -11.91
C SER A 300 -10.20 22.15 -12.11
N VAL A 301 -10.11 20.89 -12.55
CA VAL A 301 -11.23 19.95 -12.73
C VAL A 301 -10.97 18.68 -11.92
N GLU A 302 -11.94 17.79 -11.81
CA GLU A 302 -11.71 16.48 -11.18
C GLU A 302 -11.41 15.42 -12.24
N GLN A 303 -10.49 14.47 -11.97
CA GLN A 303 -10.12 13.44 -12.94
C GLN A 303 -11.31 12.60 -13.43
N VAL A 304 -12.30 12.39 -12.55
CA VAL A 304 -13.55 11.65 -12.85
C VAL A 304 -14.44 12.33 -13.89
N ASP A 305 -14.21 13.62 -14.19
CA ASP A 305 -14.93 14.40 -15.21
C ASP A 305 -14.72 13.87 -16.64
N ILE A 306 -13.69 13.06 -16.85
CA ILE A 306 -13.46 12.32 -18.11
C ILE A 306 -14.70 11.49 -18.48
N VAL A 307 -15.30 10.78 -17.53
CA VAL A 307 -16.34 9.79 -17.80
C VAL A 307 -17.61 10.36 -18.45
N PRO A 308 -18.28 11.38 -17.87
CA PRO A 308 -19.44 12.00 -18.53
C PRO A 308 -19.06 12.75 -19.81
N THR A 309 -17.80 13.20 -19.94
CA THR A 309 -17.29 13.84 -21.17
C THR A 309 -17.21 12.83 -22.31
N LEU A 310 -16.60 11.67 -22.07
CA LEU A 310 -16.54 10.56 -23.01
C LEU A 310 -17.93 10.04 -23.38
N ALA A 311 -18.83 9.94 -22.39
CA ALA A 311 -20.21 9.54 -22.62
C ALA A 311 -20.92 10.46 -23.61
N GLY A 312 -20.76 11.78 -23.46
CA GLY A 312 -21.35 12.74 -24.40
C GLY A 312 -20.69 12.78 -25.78
N LEU A 313 -19.37 12.53 -25.90
CA LEU A 313 -18.68 12.48 -27.19
C LEU A 313 -19.22 11.35 -28.10
N LEU A 314 -19.45 10.16 -27.52
CA LEU A 314 -19.97 9.01 -28.24
C LEU A 314 -21.48 8.82 -28.08
N ASN A 315 -22.15 9.79 -27.43
CA ASN A 315 -23.58 9.79 -27.18
C ASN A 315 -24.08 8.47 -26.52
N VAL A 316 -23.32 7.97 -25.55
CA VAL A 316 -23.70 6.81 -24.72
C VAL A 316 -24.22 7.27 -23.35
N PRO A 317 -24.98 6.45 -22.61
CA PRO A 317 -25.42 6.79 -21.27
C PRO A 317 -24.24 6.98 -20.30
N ILE A 318 -24.33 7.97 -19.40
CA ILE A 318 -23.36 8.17 -18.32
C ILE A 318 -23.48 6.99 -17.32
N PRO A 319 -22.36 6.38 -16.86
CA PRO A 319 -22.39 5.40 -15.79
C PRO A 319 -23.16 5.91 -14.57
N LYS A 320 -24.05 5.09 -14.01
CA LYS A 320 -25.09 5.50 -13.05
C LYS A 320 -24.51 6.14 -11.78
N ALA A 321 -23.37 5.63 -11.32
CA ALA A 321 -22.70 6.06 -10.10
C ALA A 321 -21.62 7.13 -10.35
N SER A 322 -21.48 7.64 -11.58
CA SER A 322 -20.47 8.66 -11.90
C SER A 322 -20.70 9.94 -11.09
N LEU A 323 -19.62 10.49 -10.53
CA LEU A 323 -19.53 11.78 -9.86
C LEU A 323 -18.89 12.86 -10.75
N GLY A 324 -18.64 12.56 -12.02
CA GLY A 324 -18.03 13.51 -12.94
C GLY A 324 -19.02 14.58 -13.40
N VAL A 325 -18.51 15.78 -13.64
CA VAL A 325 -19.19 16.86 -14.36
C VAL A 325 -18.61 16.97 -15.76
N THR A 326 -19.47 17.01 -16.79
CA THR A 326 -19.01 17.01 -18.18
C THR A 326 -18.20 18.25 -18.55
N LEU A 327 -17.09 18.03 -19.26
CA LEU A 327 -16.19 19.09 -19.77
C LEU A 327 -16.57 19.56 -21.18
N LEU A 328 -17.63 18.99 -21.78
CA LEU A 328 -18.14 19.35 -23.10
C LEU A 328 -18.40 20.86 -23.31
N PRO A 329 -18.89 21.63 -22.33
CA PRO A 329 -19.06 23.08 -22.48
C PRO A 329 -17.75 23.82 -22.77
N TYR A 330 -16.61 23.28 -22.31
CA TYR A 330 -15.28 23.86 -22.54
C TYR A 330 -14.67 23.39 -23.85
N ILE A 331 -14.92 22.14 -24.28
CA ILE A 331 -14.31 21.55 -25.48
C ILE A 331 -15.17 21.67 -26.76
N GLY A 332 -16.49 21.72 -26.64
CA GLY A 332 -17.47 21.77 -27.73
C GLY A 332 -18.04 23.16 -28.01
N ILE A 333 -17.18 24.18 -28.20
CA ILE A 333 -17.62 25.59 -28.36
C ILE A 333 -18.42 25.82 -29.65
N ASP A 334 -18.13 25.07 -30.70
CA ASP A 334 -18.83 25.15 -31.99
C ASP A 334 -20.12 24.31 -32.03
N TRP A 335 -20.43 23.59 -30.94
CA TRP A 335 -21.65 22.81 -30.85
C TRP A 335 -22.84 23.75 -30.66
N PRO A 336 -24.00 23.40 -31.24
CA PRO A 336 -25.21 24.15 -30.96
C PRO A 336 -25.42 24.22 -29.44
N LYS A 337 -25.65 25.43 -28.92
CA LYS A 337 -25.82 25.65 -27.47
C LYS A 337 -26.91 24.75 -26.87
N ILE A 338 -27.93 24.42 -27.66
CA ILE A 338 -29.02 23.52 -27.28
C ILE A 338 -28.52 22.08 -27.04
N SER A 339 -27.54 21.62 -27.82
CA SER A 339 -26.89 20.31 -27.66
C SER A 339 -26.07 20.27 -26.36
N ILE A 340 -25.34 21.35 -26.06
CA ILE A 340 -24.61 21.50 -24.80
C ILE A 340 -25.58 21.48 -23.60
N LEU A 341 -26.69 22.21 -23.68
CA LEU A 341 -27.72 22.21 -22.64
C LEU A 341 -28.31 20.81 -22.43
N LEU A 342 -28.58 20.06 -23.50
CA LEU A 342 -29.08 18.69 -23.42
C LEU A 342 -28.11 17.75 -22.68
N LEU A 343 -26.80 17.89 -22.93
CA LEU A 343 -25.78 17.07 -22.29
C LEU A 343 -25.61 17.42 -20.81
N ILE A 344 -25.65 18.70 -20.47
CA ILE A 344 -25.67 19.18 -19.08
C ILE A 344 -26.92 18.66 -18.37
N LEU A 345 -28.08 18.70 -19.02
CA LEU A 345 -29.32 18.17 -18.47
C LEU A 345 -29.22 16.67 -18.19
N ARG A 346 -28.63 15.87 -19.09
CA ARG A 346 -28.38 14.44 -18.85
C ARG A 346 -27.47 14.21 -17.64
N ASN A 347 -26.42 15.01 -17.48
CA ASN A 347 -25.52 14.94 -16.33
C ASN A 347 -26.25 15.34 -15.03
N ALA A 348 -27.04 16.42 -15.05
CA ALA A 348 -27.85 16.87 -13.92
C ALA A 348 -28.92 15.86 -13.49
N GLU A 349 -29.57 15.22 -14.46
CA GLU A 349 -30.51 14.12 -14.22
C GLU A 349 -29.83 12.90 -13.59
N GLN A 350 -28.62 12.57 -14.04
CA GLN A 350 -27.84 11.49 -13.43
C GLN A 350 -27.48 11.82 -11.97
N PHE A 351 -27.04 13.05 -11.69
CA PHE A 351 -26.83 13.52 -10.31
C PHE A 351 -28.11 13.48 -9.47
N ARG A 352 -29.27 13.80 -10.08
CA ARG A 352 -30.57 13.68 -9.42
C ARG A 352 -30.88 12.24 -8.99
N LYS A 353 -30.46 11.25 -9.77
CA LYS A 353 -30.64 9.81 -9.46
C LYS A 353 -29.71 9.28 -8.37
N LEU A 354 -28.60 9.98 -8.08
CA LEU A 354 -27.73 9.66 -6.94
C LEU A 354 -28.38 9.97 -5.58
N GLY A 355 -29.62 10.47 -5.58
CA GLY A 355 -30.44 10.64 -4.37
C GLY A 355 -30.11 11.91 -3.57
N ARG A 356 -29.27 12.81 -4.10
CA ARG A 356 -28.85 14.05 -3.43
C ARG A 356 -28.81 15.23 -4.40
N THR A 357 -29.91 15.97 -4.49
CA THR A 357 -30.02 17.22 -5.26
C THR A 357 -30.14 18.43 -4.35
N SER A 358 -29.55 19.56 -4.75
CA SER A 358 -29.91 20.86 -4.19
C SER A 358 -31.22 21.38 -4.83
N ASP A 359 -31.96 22.23 -4.12
CA ASP A 359 -33.13 22.92 -4.68
C ASP A 359 -32.76 23.72 -5.95
N LYS A 360 -31.53 24.25 -5.99
CA LYS A 360 -30.97 24.96 -7.14
C LYS A 360 -30.70 24.05 -8.33
N LEU A 361 -30.18 22.83 -8.12
CA LEU A 361 -29.99 21.86 -9.19
C LEU A 361 -31.34 21.42 -9.78
N ASN A 362 -32.34 21.19 -8.92
CA ASN A 362 -33.70 20.92 -9.38
C ASN A 362 -34.31 22.11 -10.16
N HIS A 363 -34.02 23.34 -9.73
CA HIS A 363 -34.42 24.54 -10.46
C HIS A 363 -33.76 24.63 -11.84
N CYS A 364 -32.45 24.39 -11.93
CA CYS A 364 -31.71 24.30 -13.19
C CYS A 364 -32.31 23.23 -14.13
N ILE A 365 -32.64 22.04 -13.61
CA ILE A 365 -33.26 20.96 -14.39
C ILE A 365 -34.61 21.43 -14.96
N SER A 366 -35.47 22.02 -14.11
CA SER A 366 -36.78 22.55 -14.53
C SER A 366 -36.64 23.63 -15.62
N LEU A 367 -35.75 24.60 -15.42
CA LEU A 367 -35.50 25.67 -16.40
C LEU A 367 -34.93 25.14 -17.72
N SER A 368 -34.15 24.06 -17.67
CA SER A 368 -33.61 23.39 -18.85
C SER A 368 -34.72 22.72 -19.66
N TYR A 369 -35.63 21.99 -19.01
CA TYR A 369 -36.82 21.44 -19.68
C TYR A 369 -37.72 22.54 -20.25
N ASP A 370 -37.99 23.61 -19.50
CA ASP A 370 -38.78 24.75 -19.98
C ASP A 370 -38.14 25.40 -21.21
N SER A 371 -36.81 25.56 -21.22
CA SER A 371 -36.07 26.15 -22.32
C SER A 371 -36.09 25.25 -23.56
N LEU A 372 -35.90 23.93 -23.37
CA LEU A 372 -36.01 22.95 -24.45
C LEU A 372 -37.45 22.89 -25.00
N GLN A 373 -38.47 22.98 -24.15
CA GLN A 373 -39.87 22.95 -24.56
C GLN A 373 -40.24 24.20 -25.37
N LYS A 374 -39.78 25.38 -24.95
CA LYS A 374 -39.94 26.63 -25.71
C LYS A 374 -39.24 26.56 -27.05
N HIS A 375 -38.05 25.96 -27.11
CA HIS A 375 -37.34 25.74 -28.36
C HIS A 375 -38.13 24.83 -29.31
N CYS A 376 -38.62 23.68 -28.79
CA CYS A 376 -39.44 22.72 -29.52
C CYS A 376 -40.78 23.27 -30.05
N THR A 377 -41.40 24.22 -29.33
CA THR A 377 -42.74 24.74 -29.65
C THR A 377 -42.71 26.04 -30.46
N MET A 378 -41.74 26.92 -30.22
CA MET A 378 -41.72 28.27 -30.79
C MET A 378 -40.57 28.50 -31.79
N ASN A 379 -39.62 27.56 -31.93
CA ASN A 379 -38.42 27.69 -32.78
C ASN A 379 -37.65 29.02 -32.58
N VAL A 380 -37.59 29.49 -31.32
CA VAL A 380 -36.90 30.74 -30.96
C VAL A 380 -35.47 30.43 -30.52
N ALA A 381 -34.50 31.20 -31.03
CA ALA A 381 -33.14 31.22 -30.51
C ALA A 381 -33.12 31.84 -29.11
N LEU A 382 -33.04 31.00 -28.07
CA LEU A 382 -32.96 31.43 -26.68
C LEU A 382 -31.50 31.67 -26.28
N SER A 383 -31.25 32.76 -25.56
CA SER A 383 -29.97 32.95 -24.87
C SER A 383 -29.93 32.02 -23.65
N ILE A 384 -29.22 30.91 -23.79
CA ILE A 384 -29.09 29.87 -22.76
C ILE A 384 -27.73 29.84 -22.08
N ASP A 385 -26.82 30.76 -22.43
CA ASP A 385 -25.47 30.83 -21.85
C ASP A 385 -25.51 31.06 -20.33
N GLY A 386 -26.44 31.90 -19.86
CA GLY A 386 -26.64 32.14 -18.43
C GLY A 386 -27.08 30.88 -17.69
N LEU A 387 -28.02 30.12 -18.28
CA LEU A 387 -28.55 28.87 -17.72
C LEU A 387 -27.49 27.77 -17.70
N VAL A 388 -26.76 27.58 -18.81
CA VAL A 388 -25.66 26.62 -18.91
C VAL A 388 -24.63 26.85 -17.81
N ARG A 389 -24.20 28.11 -17.62
CA ARG A 389 -23.25 28.46 -16.58
C ARG A 389 -23.79 28.19 -15.17
N GLU A 390 -25.02 28.61 -14.87
CA GLU A 390 -25.63 28.40 -13.56
C GLU A 390 -25.76 26.90 -13.23
N CYS A 391 -26.19 26.10 -14.21
CA CYS A 391 -26.29 24.65 -14.07
C CYS A 391 -24.93 23.98 -13.82
N LEU A 392 -23.88 24.39 -14.53
CA LEU A 392 -22.53 23.85 -14.33
C LEU A 392 -21.96 24.24 -12.95
N GLU A 393 -22.16 25.48 -12.52
CA GLU A 393 -21.72 25.93 -11.19
C GLU A 393 -22.39 25.12 -10.07
N GLU A 394 -23.69 24.82 -10.19
CA GLU A 394 -24.40 24.01 -9.21
C GLU A 394 -24.01 22.52 -9.30
N LEU A 395 -23.78 21.98 -10.49
CA LEU A 395 -23.23 20.63 -10.67
C LEU A 395 -21.88 20.47 -9.97
N HIS A 396 -20.94 21.39 -10.19
CA HIS A 396 -19.64 21.36 -9.51
C HIS A 396 -19.76 21.49 -7.99
N LYS A 397 -20.69 22.31 -7.47
CA LYS A 397 -20.95 22.38 -6.02
C LYS A 397 -21.44 21.05 -5.46
N VAL A 398 -22.37 20.38 -6.13
CA VAL A 398 -22.88 19.07 -5.70
C VAL A 398 -21.80 18.00 -5.83
N GLN A 399 -21.01 18.00 -6.90
CA GLN A 399 -19.86 17.13 -7.08
C GLN A 399 -18.88 17.24 -5.91
N MET A 400 -18.44 18.46 -5.58
CA MET A 400 -17.51 18.69 -4.47
C MET A 400 -18.05 18.16 -3.14
N GLN A 401 -19.35 18.34 -2.87
CA GLN A 401 -20.00 17.78 -1.68
C GLN A 401 -19.97 16.25 -1.68
N LEU A 402 -20.26 15.61 -2.81
CA LEU A 402 -20.27 14.15 -2.92
C LEU A 402 -18.87 13.56 -2.79
N ILE A 403 -17.87 14.14 -3.45
CA ILE A 403 -16.47 13.70 -3.36
C ILE A 403 -15.95 13.83 -1.93
N HIS A 404 -16.20 14.95 -1.24
CA HIS A 404 -15.80 15.12 0.16
C HIS A 404 -16.50 14.12 1.09
N MET A 405 -17.75 13.78 0.83
CA MET A 405 -18.49 12.78 1.62
C MET A 405 -17.98 11.36 1.39
N GLU A 406 -17.54 10.99 0.18
CA GLU A 406 -16.92 9.68 -0.08
C GLU A 406 -15.59 9.52 0.67
N THR A 407 -14.91 10.63 0.98
CA THR A 407 -13.69 10.63 1.80
C THR A 407 -13.94 10.71 3.31
N ASP A 408 -15.19 10.83 3.76
CA ASP A 408 -15.49 11.07 5.18
C ASP A 408 -15.61 9.78 6.00
N VAL A 409 -15.08 9.82 7.22
CA VAL A 409 -15.02 8.67 8.13
C VAL A 409 -16.15 8.74 9.16
N ASP A 410 -16.66 7.58 9.61
CA ASP A 410 -17.66 7.53 10.69
C ASP A 410 -16.99 7.83 12.04
N THR A 411 -16.88 9.13 12.33
CA THR A 411 -16.20 9.67 13.51
C THR A 411 -16.80 9.14 14.80
N MET A 412 -18.11 8.89 14.85
CA MET A 412 -18.77 8.36 16.05
C MET A 412 -18.30 6.94 16.37
N LYS A 413 -18.28 6.05 15.38
CA LYS A 413 -17.73 4.68 15.56
C LYS A 413 -16.26 4.72 15.96
N ILE A 414 -15.47 5.58 15.33
CA ILE A 414 -14.04 5.72 15.62
C ILE A 414 -13.82 6.17 17.08
N VAL A 415 -14.51 7.22 17.53
CA VAL A 415 -14.35 7.74 18.90
C VAL A 415 -14.78 6.70 19.94
N ILE A 416 -15.88 5.98 19.69
CA ILE A 416 -16.32 4.88 20.57
C ILE A 416 -15.25 3.78 20.62
N ALA A 417 -14.69 3.39 19.46
CA ALA A 417 -13.66 2.37 19.37
C ALA A 417 -12.36 2.77 20.11
N ILE A 418 -11.91 4.01 19.95
CA ILE A 418 -10.75 4.56 20.67
C ILE A 418 -11.04 4.54 22.18
N GLY A 419 -12.21 5.02 22.61
CA GLY A 419 -12.61 5.02 24.02
C GLY A 419 -12.63 3.62 24.64
N LEU A 420 -13.19 2.64 23.92
CA LEU A 420 -13.17 1.22 24.32
C LEU A 420 -11.73 0.68 24.42
N SER A 421 -10.89 0.96 23.42
CA SER A 421 -9.48 0.55 23.38
C SER A 421 -8.71 1.09 24.58
N PHE A 422 -8.81 2.39 24.89
CA PHE A 422 -8.16 2.98 26.07
C PHE A 422 -8.69 2.42 27.39
N THR A 423 -9.98 2.10 27.47
CA THR A 423 -10.58 1.47 28.66
C THR A 423 -10.00 0.07 28.88
N ILE A 424 -9.84 -0.72 27.82
CA ILE A 424 -9.22 -2.04 27.87
C ILE A 424 -7.75 -1.93 28.31
N SER A 425 -7.00 -1.01 27.72
CA SER A 425 -5.60 -0.72 28.09
C SER A 425 -5.47 -0.31 29.55
N TYR A 426 -6.38 0.51 30.07
CA TYR A 426 -6.43 0.89 31.48
C TYR A 426 -6.66 -0.33 32.39
N ILE A 427 -7.64 -1.18 32.07
CA ILE A 427 -7.92 -2.40 32.85
C ILE A 427 -6.70 -3.35 32.83
N CYS A 428 -6.08 -3.54 31.66
CA CYS A 428 -4.85 -4.33 31.54
C CYS A 428 -3.71 -3.78 32.41
N GLY A 429 -3.50 -2.46 32.41
CA GLY A 429 -2.50 -1.81 33.26
C GLY A 429 -2.77 -1.98 34.75
N ARG A 430 -4.03 -1.87 35.18
CA ARG A 430 -4.42 -2.12 36.59
C ARG A 430 -4.19 -3.58 36.99
N LEU A 431 -4.48 -4.54 36.10
CA LEU A 431 -4.21 -5.95 36.34
C LEU A 431 -2.71 -6.25 36.40
N ALA A 432 -1.91 -5.63 35.53
CA ALA A 432 -0.45 -5.75 35.55
C ALA A 432 0.15 -5.17 36.84
N TYR A 433 -0.32 -3.98 37.26
CA TYR A 433 0.08 -3.37 38.52
C TYR A 433 -0.30 -4.24 39.74
N PHE A 434 -1.50 -4.80 39.76
CA PHE A 434 -1.95 -5.69 40.84
C PHE A 434 -1.16 -7.01 40.86
N ALA A 435 -0.82 -7.56 39.69
CA ALA A 435 0.06 -8.73 39.60
C ALA A 435 1.48 -8.40 40.09
N HIS A 436 1.97 -7.19 39.82
CA HIS A 436 3.27 -6.71 40.31
C HIS A 436 3.29 -6.52 41.83
N SER A 437 2.27 -5.89 42.41
CA SER A 437 2.24 -5.58 43.85
C SER A 437 2.15 -6.81 44.75
N ARG A 438 1.74 -7.97 44.20
CA ARG A 438 1.77 -9.26 44.90
C ARG A 438 3.07 -10.05 44.71
N ASP A 439 3.86 -9.72 43.69
CA ASP A 439 5.06 -10.46 43.28
C ASP A 439 6.28 -9.51 43.15
N THR A 440 6.68 -8.84 44.23
CA THR A 440 7.86 -7.93 44.26
C THR A 440 9.15 -8.62 43.79
N CYS A 441 9.23 -9.94 43.95
CA CYS A 441 10.37 -10.78 43.59
C CYS A 441 10.67 -10.82 42.07
N VAL A 442 9.74 -10.39 41.20
CA VAL A 442 9.97 -10.34 39.73
C VAL A 442 10.94 -9.22 39.33
N PHE A 443 11.02 -8.14 40.14
CA PHE A 443 11.79 -6.93 39.83
C PHE A 443 12.90 -6.62 40.84
N GLU A 444 12.98 -7.34 41.96
CA GLU A 444 14.01 -7.14 43.00
C GLU A 444 15.46 -7.39 42.53
N ASN A 445 15.67 -8.11 41.41
CA ASN A 445 16.99 -8.41 40.84
C ASN A 445 17.22 -7.82 39.43
N GLY A 446 16.32 -6.97 38.93
CA GLY A 446 16.44 -6.36 37.60
C GLY A 446 17.39 -5.16 37.60
N SER A 447 18.10 -4.98 36.48
CA SER A 447 18.94 -3.79 36.27
C SER A 447 18.07 -2.53 36.23
N ILE A 448 18.26 -1.61 37.17
CA ILE A 448 17.46 -0.37 37.28
C ILE A 448 17.63 0.48 36.02
N ILE A 449 18.86 0.59 35.48
CA ILE A 449 19.16 1.41 34.31
C ILE A 449 18.48 0.83 33.07
N SER A 450 18.56 -0.49 32.86
CA SER A 450 17.90 -1.13 31.71
C SER A 450 16.38 -0.99 31.74
N ILE A 451 15.76 -1.00 32.93
CA ILE A 451 14.31 -0.78 33.09
C ILE A 451 13.94 0.64 32.68
N HIS A 452 14.65 1.65 33.20
CA HIS A 452 14.37 3.04 32.83
C HIS A 452 14.57 3.29 31.34
N LEU A 453 15.62 2.71 30.75
CA LEU A 453 15.88 2.82 29.32
C LEU A 453 14.78 2.13 28.50
N ALA A 454 14.32 0.95 28.88
CA ALA A 454 13.27 0.24 28.16
C ALA A 454 11.90 0.93 28.29
N VAL A 455 11.60 1.55 29.44
CA VAL A 455 10.41 2.40 29.61
C VAL A 455 10.52 3.65 28.74
N PHE A 456 11.69 4.29 28.72
CA PHE A 456 11.94 5.44 27.85
C PHE A 456 11.79 5.07 26.37
N ALA A 457 12.33 3.93 25.94
CA ALA A 457 12.16 3.40 24.59
C ALA A 457 10.68 3.24 24.21
N GLN A 458 9.87 2.73 25.14
CA GLN A 458 8.44 2.56 24.93
C GLN A 458 7.68 3.91 24.85
N LEU A 459 8.12 4.93 25.58
CA LEU A 459 7.59 6.29 25.44
C LEU A 459 7.97 6.90 24.09
N ILE A 460 9.22 6.74 23.65
CA ILE A 460 9.68 7.21 22.34
C ILE A 460 8.92 6.51 21.21
N HIS A 461 8.76 5.19 21.27
CA HIS A 461 7.97 4.44 20.30
C HIS A 461 6.50 4.93 20.26
N SER A 462 5.92 5.24 21.41
CA SER A 462 4.57 5.83 21.50
C SER A 462 4.49 7.20 20.83
N CYS A 463 5.52 8.05 20.99
CA CYS A 463 5.61 9.34 20.32
C CYS A 463 5.87 9.18 18.81
N ALA A 464 6.62 8.16 18.40
CA ALA A 464 6.95 7.89 17.00
C ALA A 464 5.71 7.65 16.14
N PHE A 465 4.63 7.07 16.69
CA PHE A 465 3.35 6.92 15.98
C PHE A 465 2.75 8.25 15.50
N PHE A 466 3.14 9.38 16.10
CA PHE A 466 2.66 10.71 15.72
C PHE A 466 3.57 11.41 14.69
N ALA A 467 4.68 10.79 14.30
CA ALA A 467 5.62 11.29 13.30
C ALA A 467 5.77 10.27 12.17
N SER A 468 5.16 10.55 11.02
CA SER A 468 5.11 9.64 9.86
C SER A 468 6.48 9.15 9.40
N SER A 469 7.50 10.02 9.37
CA SER A 469 8.88 9.64 9.00
C SER A 469 9.52 8.64 9.97
N LEU A 470 9.13 8.65 11.25
CA LEU A 470 9.67 7.72 12.25
C LEU A 470 8.97 6.35 12.23
N VAL A 471 7.81 6.23 11.59
CA VAL A 471 7.12 4.94 11.47
C VAL A 471 7.81 4.04 10.44
N GLU A 472 8.36 4.60 9.35
CA GLU A 472 9.15 3.81 8.39
C GLU A 472 10.48 3.33 9.03
N GLU A 473 11.13 4.20 9.80
CA GLU A 473 12.40 3.95 10.47
C GLU A 473 12.24 3.33 11.88
N GLU A 474 11.06 2.79 12.19
CA GLU A 474 10.75 2.23 13.52
C GLU A 474 11.72 1.10 13.92
N HIS A 475 12.18 0.35 12.92
CA HIS A 475 13.12 -0.75 13.09
C HIS A 475 14.43 -0.31 13.75
N ASP A 476 14.97 0.85 13.37
CA ASP A 476 16.22 1.37 13.91
C ASP A 476 16.06 1.81 15.38
N LEU A 477 14.89 2.35 15.76
CA LEU A 477 14.58 2.66 17.16
C LEU A 477 14.62 1.39 18.03
N HIS A 478 13.95 0.32 17.59
CA HIS A 478 13.92 -0.94 18.35
C HIS A 478 15.29 -1.58 18.47
N TYR A 479 16.07 -1.61 17.40
CA TYR A 479 17.43 -2.15 17.41
C TYR A 479 18.35 -1.39 18.35
N PHE A 480 18.32 -0.05 18.28
CA PHE A 480 19.12 0.80 19.14
C PHE A 480 18.79 0.60 20.62
N PHE A 481 17.50 0.67 20.99
CA PHE A 481 17.10 0.55 22.39
C PHE A 481 17.30 -0.86 22.93
N PHE A 482 17.08 -1.89 22.11
CA PHE A 482 17.32 -3.27 22.53
C PHE A 482 18.82 -3.51 22.81
N SER A 483 19.70 -3.11 21.89
CA SER A 483 21.15 -3.16 22.06
C SER A 483 21.62 -2.41 23.32
N SER A 484 21.10 -1.19 23.50
CA SER A 484 21.45 -0.33 24.63
C SER A 484 21.02 -0.94 25.97
N CYS A 485 19.85 -1.61 26.01
CA CYS A 485 19.40 -2.33 27.20
C CYS A 485 20.29 -3.54 27.51
N LEU A 486 20.67 -4.34 26.51
CA LEU A 486 21.58 -5.48 26.70
C LEU A 486 22.95 -5.03 27.19
N PHE A 487 23.47 -3.93 26.65
CA PHE A 487 24.72 -3.34 27.09
C PHE A 487 24.66 -2.82 28.52
N ALA A 488 23.58 -2.10 28.90
CA ALA A 488 23.38 -1.64 30.27
C ALA A 488 23.34 -2.82 31.26
N MET A 489 22.62 -3.90 30.93
CA MET A 489 22.61 -5.13 31.73
C MET A 489 24.00 -5.74 31.86
N LEU A 490 24.79 -5.77 30.78
CA LEU A 490 26.16 -6.31 30.79
C LEU A 490 27.07 -5.49 31.71
N MET A 491 26.99 -4.16 31.62
CA MET A 491 27.80 -3.25 32.43
C MET A 491 27.46 -3.32 33.92
N GLU A 492 26.18 -3.48 34.26
CA GLU A 492 25.77 -3.67 35.64
C GLU A 492 26.25 -5.01 36.22
N GLU A 493 26.13 -6.10 35.48
CA GLU A 493 26.66 -7.41 35.91
C GLU A 493 28.18 -7.38 36.04
N PHE A 494 28.88 -6.69 35.14
CA PHE A 494 30.33 -6.49 35.22
C PHE A 494 30.73 -5.69 36.46
N HIS A 495 30.05 -4.57 36.72
CA HIS A 495 30.30 -3.75 37.91
C HIS A 495 30.03 -4.55 39.19
N ALA A 496 28.94 -5.32 39.23
CA ALA A 496 28.57 -6.16 40.35
C ALA A 496 29.54 -7.36 40.54
N TRP A 497 30.18 -7.84 39.49
CA TRP A 497 31.24 -8.85 39.54
C TRP A 497 32.54 -8.28 40.08
N LEU A 498 32.96 -7.09 39.64
CA LEU A 498 34.14 -6.38 40.16
C LEU A 498 34.03 -6.11 41.66
N ARG A 499 32.88 -5.62 42.13
CA ARG A 499 32.63 -5.35 43.55
C ARG A 499 32.73 -6.60 44.42
N ASN A 500 32.26 -7.74 43.91
CA ASN A 500 32.26 -9.02 44.63
C ASN A 500 33.60 -9.78 44.52
N ARG A 501 34.57 -9.28 43.75
CA ARG A 501 35.89 -9.91 43.59
C ARG A 501 36.73 -9.84 44.88
N ASN A 502 36.41 -8.91 45.79
CA ASN A 502 37.08 -8.70 47.08
C ASN A 502 36.38 -9.39 48.28
N GLY A 503 35.28 -10.13 48.07
CA GLY A 503 34.53 -10.84 49.13
C GLY A 503 34.53 -12.37 48.95
N SER A 504 34.43 -13.15 50.03
CA SER A 504 34.67 -14.61 50.05
C SER A 504 33.57 -15.52 49.45
N VAL A 505 32.67 -15.00 48.61
CA VAL A 505 31.52 -15.77 48.07
C VAL A 505 31.76 -16.21 46.62
N HIS A 506 32.56 -17.27 46.42
CA HIS A 506 32.92 -17.81 45.09
C HIS A 506 31.72 -18.23 44.21
N HIS A 507 30.64 -18.74 44.80
CA HIS A 507 29.47 -19.23 44.05
C HIS A 507 28.71 -18.10 43.34
N SER A 508 28.59 -16.92 43.96
CA SER A 508 27.92 -15.75 43.38
C SER A 508 28.66 -15.19 42.15
N ASN A 509 30.00 -15.18 42.18
CA ASN A 509 30.81 -14.68 41.07
C ASN A 509 30.72 -15.57 39.82
N THR A 510 30.54 -16.89 39.99
CA THR A 510 30.41 -17.83 38.87
C THR A 510 29.08 -17.64 38.13
N VAL A 511 27.99 -17.40 38.86
CA VAL A 511 26.66 -17.13 38.28
C VAL A 511 26.65 -15.81 37.49
N LYS A 512 27.25 -14.75 38.04
CA LYS A 512 27.37 -13.44 37.37
C LYS A 512 28.22 -13.53 36.09
N PHE A 513 29.35 -14.23 36.15
CA PHE A 513 30.20 -14.43 34.98
C PHE A 513 29.47 -15.18 33.86
N ARG A 514 28.66 -16.20 34.19
CA ARG A 514 27.80 -16.89 33.23
C ARG A 514 26.75 -15.95 32.61
N LYS A 515 26.15 -15.06 33.41
CA LYS A 515 25.20 -14.04 32.89
C LYS A 515 25.88 -13.05 31.94
N MET A 516 27.10 -12.61 32.25
CA MET A 516 27.86 -11.74 31.34
C MET A 516 28.14 -12.41 29.99
N ILE A 517 28.54 -13.69 29.99
CA ILE A 517 28.75 -14.45 28.74
C ILE A 517 27.45 -14.53 27.94
N LEU A 518 26.32 -14.80 28.59
CA LEU A 518 25.01 -14.84 27.94
C LEU A 518 24.59 -13.49 27.36
N LEU A 519 24.83 -12.39 28.08
CA LEU A 519 24.53 -11.03 27.60
C LEU A 519 25.41 -10.65 26.41
N PHE A 520 26.70 -10.96 26.45
CA PHE A 520 27.59 -10.77 25.31
C PHE A 520 27.13 -11.60 24.10
N PHE A 521 26.75 -12.86 24.31
CA PHE A 521 26.20 -13.72 23.27
C PHE A 521 24.89 -13.18 22.68
N LEU A 522 24.00 -12.62 23.51
CA LEU A 522 22.77 -11.96 23.04
C LEU A 522 23.05 -10.75 22.16
N ILE A 523 24.05 -9.92 22.50
CA ILE A 523 24.47 -8.78 21.67
C ILE A 523 24.98 -9.28 20.30
N VAL A 524 25.77 -10.36 20.29
CA VAL A 524 26.25 -10.96 19.04
C VAL A 524 25.10 -11.53 18.19
N ILE A 525 24.17 -12.27 18.81
CA ILE A 525 22.98 -12.77 18.09
C ILE A 525 22.16 -11.62 17.53
N HIS A 526 21.88 -10.59 18.32
CA HIS A 526 21.13 -9.44 17.88
C HIS A 526 21.77 -8.80 16.65
N ARG A 527 23.09 -8.60 16.68
CA ARG A 527 23.86 -8.04 15.57
C ARG A 527 23.79 -8.92 14.31
N LEU A 528 23.91 -10.24 14.46
CA LEU A 528 23.75 -11.19 13.35
C LEU A 528 22.35 -11.16 12.75
N CYS A 529 21.30 -11.12 13.60
CA CYS A 529 19.92 -11.05 13.16
C CYS A 529 19.62 -9.73 12.42
N ARG A 530 20.16 -8.59 12.89
CA ARG A 530 20.01 -7.29 12.22
C ARG A 530 20.60 -7.36 10.81
N GLY A 531 21.85 -7.81 10.66
CA GLY A 531 22.53 -7.87 9.36
C GLY A 531 22.02 -8.95 8.40
N TYR A 532 21.20 -9.90 8.89
CA TYR A 532 20.75 -11.06 8.10
C TYR A 532 19.94 -10.68 6.85
N THR A 533 19.14 -9.61 6.92
CA THR A 533 18.27 -9.14 5.83
C THR A 533 18.51 -7.67 5.50
N GLU A 534 19.75 -7.20 5.62
CA GLU A 534 20.09 -5.79 5.46
C GLU A 534 19.70 -5.22 4.08
N SER A 535 19.92 -5.97 3.00
CA SER A 535 19.61 -5.55 1.62
C SER A 535 18.12 -5.50 1.31
N ASN A 536 17.26 -6.15 2.10
CA ASN A 536 15.81 -6.12 1.91
C ASN A 536 15.15 -4.92 2.62
N ARG A 537 15.91 -3.95 3.16
CA ARG A 537 15.38 -2.80 3.91
C ARG A 537 15.65 -1.48 3.19
N ARG A 538 14.62 -0.65 3.03
CA ARG A 538 14.74 0.77 2.68
C ARG A 538 15.35 1.55 3.85
N ARG A 539 16.35 2.42 3.58
CA ARG A 539 16.95 3.35 4.54
C ARG A 539 17.00 4.77 4.01
N TRP A 540 16.64 5.76 4.83
CA TRP A 540 16.93 7.17 4.55
C TRP A 540 18.22 7.65 5.22
N ILE A 541 19.27 7.84 4.41
CA ILE A 541 20.36 8.87 4.47
C ILE A 541 21.22 9.02 5.76
N LEU A 542 20.86 8.49 6.93
CA LEU A 542 21.59 8.76 8.18
C LEU A 542 22.94 8.01 8.31
N GLU A 543 23.12 6.86 7.67
CA GLU A 543 24.39 6.10 7.76
C GLU A 543 25.48 6.59 6.78
N ASN A 544 25.11 7.23 5.66
CA ASN A 544 26.10 7.61 4.63
C ASN A 544 27.01 8.81 5.00
N ARG A 545 26.87 9.39 6.20
CA ARG A 545 27.63 10.60 6.62
C ARG A 545 28.74 10.37 7.67
N SER A 546 28.90 9.17 8.23
CA SER A 546 29.91 8.95 9.31
C SER A 546 31.26 8.42 8.82
N SER A 547 31.51 8.36 7.51
CA SER A 547 32.73 7.75 6.94
C SER A 547 33.97 8.65 6.90
N SER A 548 34.24 9.49 7.91
CA SER A 548 35.48 10.28 7.92
C SER A 548 36.04 10.68 9.30
N SER A 549 35.80 9.89 10.35
CA SER A 549 36.45 10.11 11.65
C SER A 549 37.31 8.90 12.03
N ASN A 550 38.59 8.95 11.67
CA ASN A 550 39.65 8.02 12.09
C ASN A 550 40.04 8.21 13.57
N SER A 551 39.08 8.29 14.49
CA SER A 551 39.38 8.29 15.93
C SER A 551 38.96 6.96 16.55
N THR A 552 39.93 6.16 16.98
CA THR A 552 39.73 4.92 17.75
C THR A 552 39.31 5.29 19.18
N ASN A 553 38.08 5.77 19.34
CA ASN A 553 37.51 6.16 20.62
C ASN A 553 36.56 5.08 21.15
N VAL A 554 36.24 5.16 22.45
CA VAL A 554 35.18 4.37 23.12
C VAL A 554 33.85 4.43 22.36
N MET A 555 33.63 5.50 21.60
CA MET A 555 32.49 5.66 20.71
C MET A 555 32.46 4.64 19.56
N ASN A 556 33.59 4.35 18.89
CA ASN A 556 33.64 3.27 17.89
C ASN A 556 33.37 1.91 18.52
N PHE A 557 33.88 1.67 19.73
CA PHE A 557 33.57 0.44 20.45
C PHE A 557 32.08 0.35 20.77
N TYR A 558 31.47 1.44 21.26
CA TYR A 558 30.04 1.53 21.49
C TYR A 558 29.23 1.35 20.20
N GLU A 559 29.61 1.95 19.08
CA GLU A 559 28.94 1.81 17.77
C GLU A 559 29.03 0.38 17.22
N ILE A 560 30.18 -0.27 17.36
CA ILE A 560 30.41 -1.68 17.01
C ILE A 560 29.57 -2.61 17.90
N LEU A 561 29.41 -2.28 19.18
CA LEU A 561 28.72 -3.12 20.16
C LEU A 561 27.19 -2.89 20.23
N THR A 562 26.75 -1.67 19.98
CA THR A 562 25.32 -1.28 20.00
C THR A 562 24.70 -1.23 18.61
N SER A 563 25.49 -1.58 17.58
CA SER A 563 25.02 -1.70 16.20
C SER A 563 24.49 -0.39 15.60
N ILE A 564 25.04 0.75 16.04
CA ILE A 564 24.76 2.09 15.50
C ILE A 564 25.63 2.40 14.26
N GLY A 565 26.71 1.63 14.04
CA GLY A 565 27.67 1.85 12.94
C GLY A 565 27.35 1.17 11.61
N ASP A 566 28.09 1.60 10.57
CA ASP A 566 28.00 1.24 9.14
C ASP A 566 27.83 -0.27 8.90
N SER A 567 26.86 -0.64 8.05
CA SER A 567 26.44 -2.01 7.75
C SER A 567 27.47 -2.84 6.97
N LYS A 568 28.56 -2.21 6.49
CA LYS A 568 29.62 -2.87 5.70
C LYS A 568 30.38 -3.97 6.43
N ASP A 569 30.27 -4.05 7.75
CA ASP A 569 30.99 -5.03 8.57
C ASP A 569 30.29 -6.40 8.71
N ILE A 570 29.04 -6.56 8.25
CA ILE A 570 28.28 -7.82 8.39
C ILE A 570 27.73 -8.25 7.02
N PRO A 571 27.99 -9.50 6.58
CA PRO A 571 27.44 -9.99 5.33
C PRO A 571 25.93 -10.19 5.41
N ASP A 572 25.22 -9.74 4.38
CA ASP A 572 23.82 -10.10 4.16
C ASP A 572 23.72 -11.60 3.84
N PHE A 573 23.43 -12.39 4.87
CA PHE A 573 23.29 -13.83 4.74
C PHE A 573 22.08 -14.22 3.89
N SER A 574 20.99 -13.46 3.90
CA SER A 574 19.81 -13.74 3.08
C SER A 574 20.14 -13.68 1.59
N SER A 575 20.77 -12.59 1.14
CA SER A 575 21.24 -12.41 -0.24
C SER A 575 22.23 -13.51 -0.65
N LEU A 576 23.18 -13.82 0.24
CA LEU A 576 24.18 -14.85 -0.01
C LEU A 576 23.54 -16.25 -0.12
N LEU A 577 22.56 -16.61 0.71
CA LEU A 577 21.85 -17.88 0.64
C LEU A 577 20.83 -17.95 -0.51
N LYS A 578 20.33 -16.80 -0.99
CA LYS A 578 19.57 -16.72 -2.25
C LYS A 578 20.47 -17.11 -3.43
N GLN A 579 21.70 -16.60 -3.47
CA GLN A 579 22.68 -16.82 -4.53
C GLN A 579 23.27 -18.24 -4.54
N PHE A 580 23.65 -18.79 -3.38
CA PHE A 580 24.39 -20.05 -3.30
C PHE A 580 23.54 -21.22 -2.78
N SER A 581 23.09 -22.09 -3.69
CA SER A 581 22.19 -23.22 -3.38
C SER A 581 22.79 -24.29 -2.46
N ILE A 582 24.09 -24.61 -2.61
CA ILE A 582 24.79 -25.59 -1.76
C ILE A 582 24.89 -25.06 -0.32
N LEU A 583 25.25 -23.79 -0.17
CA LEU A 583 25.36 -23.17 1.14
C LEU A 583 23.99 -23.11 1.82
N ARG A 584 22.94 -22.75 1.07
CA ARG A 584 21.56 -22.82 1.53
C ARG A 584 21.18 -24.21 2.03
N PHE A 585 21.53 -25.26 1.30
CA PHE A 585 21.29 -26.64 1.73
C PHE A 585 21.97 -26.98 3.06
N ILE A 586 23.26 -26.63 3.20
CA ILE A 586 24.06 -26.89 4.40
C ILE A 586 23.46 -26.16 5.61
N PHE A 587 23.21 -24.86 5.47
CA PHE A 587 22.67 -24.04 6.54
C PHE A 587 21.26 -24.49 6.93
N CYS A 588 20.37 -24.80 5.98
CA CYS A 588 19.04 -25.33 6.27
C CYS A 588 19.10 -26.66 7.03
N SER A 589 19.97 -27.58 6.60
CA SER A 589 20.11 -28.90 7.22
C SER A 589 20.64 -28.78 8.66
N PHE A 590 21.67 -27.95 8.85
CA PHE A 590 22.22 -27.65 10.17
C PHE A 590 21.18 -26.99 11.08
N SER A 591 20.39 -26.08 10.51
CA SER A 591 19.29 -25.42 11.21
C SER A 591 18.26 -26.42 11.73
N LEU A 592 17.72 -27.27 10.85
CA LEU A 592 16.71 -28.25 11.25
C LEU A 592 17.26 -29.26 12.28
N LEU A 593 18.54 -29.61 12.19
CA LEU A 593 19.22 -30.45 13.19
C LEU A 593 19.24 -29.77 14.57
N LEU A 594 19.64 -28.49 14.65
CA LEU A 594 19.67 -27.74 15.91
C LEU A 594 18.28 -27.62 16.55
N ILE A 595 17.25 -27.37 15.73
CA ILE A 595 15.85 -27.33 16.18
C ILE A 595 15.44 -28.68 16.75
N GLY A 596 15.77 -29.77 16.04
CA GLY A 596 15.52 -31.13 16.50
C GLY A 596 16.17 -31.43 17.85
N ILE A 597 17.47 -31.12 18.01
CA ILE A 597 18.21 -31.30 19.26
C ILE A 597 17.59 -30.48 20.41
N GLY A 598 17.23 -29.22 20.14
CA GLY A 598 16.61 -28.34 21.13
C GLY A 598 15.27 -28.88 21.64
N PHE A 599 14.39 -29.32 20.73
CA PHE A 599 13.11 -29.92 21.11
C PHE A 599 13.27 -31.25 21.84
N ILE A 600 14.15 -32.14 21.36
CA ILE A 600 14.45 -33.42 22.00
C ILE A 600 14.92 -33.21 23.45
N SER A 601 15.75 -32.19 23.70
CA SER A 601 16.30 -31.88 25.02
C SER A 601 15.26 -31.31 25.99
N CYS A 602 14.21 -30.65 25.49
CA CYS A 602 13.19 -30.03 26.33
C CYS A 602 12.06 -30.99 26.75
N TYR A 603 11.84 -32.07 26.02
CA TYR A 603 10.78 -33.05 26.26
C TYR A 603 11.25 -34.24 27.12
N ASP A 604 12.08 -33.98 28.13
CA ASP A 604 12.62 -34.98 29.07
C ASP A 604 11.64 -35.32 30.22
N LYS A 605 10.35 -35.49 29.89
CA LYS A 605 9.34 -35.98 30.85
C LYS A 605 9.26 -37.50 30.76
N LYS A 606 9.38 -38.17 31.91
CA LYS A 606 9.17 -39.62 32.11
C LYS A 606 7.80 -40.06 31.56
N THR A 607 7.74 -40.44 30.30
CA THR A 607 6.58 -41.04 29.63
C THR A 607 7.08 -42.16 28.73
N ASP A 608 6.39 -43.31 28.73
CA ASP A 608 6.88 -44.57 28.14
C ASP A 608 7.04 -44.54 26.60
N HIS A 609 6.58 -43.47 25.93
CA HIS A 609 6.60 -43.31 24.46
C HIS A 609 7.54 -42.20 23.96
N MET A 610 8.48 -41.72 24.79
CA MET A 610 9.36 -40.60 24.45
C MET A 610 10.17 -40.81 23.16
N TRP A 611 10.63 -42.03 22.88
CA TRP A 611 11.43 -42.33 21.69
C TRP A 611 10.61 -42.18 20.39
N LEU A 612 9.33 -42.56 20.43
CA LEU A 612 8.39 -42.39 19.33
C LEU A 612 8.12 -40.90 19.06
N MET A 613 8.03 -40.07 20.10
CA MET A 613 7.82 -38.62 19.96
C MET A 613 9.03 -37.94 19.33
N ARG A 614 10.25 -38.31 19.76
CA ARG A 614 11.49 -37.79 19.18
C ARG A 614 11.63 -38.19 17.72
N LEU A 615 11.31 -39.45 17.39
CA LEU A 615 11.29 -39.93 16.00
C LEU A 615 10.28 -39.16 15.15
N LEU A 616 9.05 -38.94 15.66
CA LEU A 616 8.02 -38.20 14.95
C LEU A 616 8.45 -36.76 14.64
N ILE A 617 9.05 -36.05 15.61
CA ILE A 617 9.59 -34.69 15.40
C ILE A 617 10.69 -34.70 14.33
N LEU A 618 11.62 -35.67 14.38
CA LEU A 618 12.69 -35.79 13.39
C LEU A 618 12.14 -36.10 11.99
N VAL A 619 11.14 -36.97 11.87
CA VAL A 619 10.48 -37.29 10.59
C VAL A 619 9.77 -36.07 10.04
N ILE A 620 9.10 -35.28 10.89
CA ILE A 620 8.46 -34.03 10.49
C ILE A 620 9.50 -33.04 9.99
N LEU A 621 10.61 -32.82 10.72
CA LEU A 621 11.68 -31.89 10.31
C LEU A 621 12.42 -32.34 9.04
N LEU A 622 12.58 -33.65 8.82
CA LEU A 622 13.11 -34.18 7.56
C LEU A 622 12.11 -33.99 6.42
N GLY A 623 10.82 -34.22 6.69
CA GLY A 623 9.75 -34.01 5.73
C GLY A 623 9.60 -32.53 5.34
N THR A 624 9.71 -31.58 6.29
CA THR A 624 9.68 -30.14 5.98
C THR A 624 10.82 -29.77 5.03
N PHE A 625 12.02 -30.29 5.28
CA PHE A 625 13.17 -30.10 4.39
C PHE A 625 12.91 -30.62 2.98
N LEU A 626 12.42 -31.86 2.87
CA LEU A 626 12.12 -32.49 1.58
C LEU A 626 11.00 -31.77 0.84
N ALA A 627 9.95 -31.34 1.54
CA ALA A 627 8.86 -30.56 0.97
C ALA A 627 9.36 -29.24 0.37
N GLN A 628 10.24 -28.54 1.08
CA GLN A 628 10.81 -27.27 0.62
C GLN A 628 11.83 -27.44 -0.51
N TYR A 629 12.63 -28.50 -0.47
CA TYR A 629 13.66 -28.75 -1.47
C TYR A 629 13.08 -29.25 -2.81
N TYR A 630 12.20 -30.26 -2.76
CA TYR A 630 11.58 -30.84 -3.95
C TYR A 630 10.32 -30.11 -4.41
N LYS A 631 9.83 -29.13 -3.64
CA LYS A 631 8.57 -28.41 -3.89
C LYS A 631 7.39 -29.36 -4.15
N SER A 632 7.36 -30.50 -3.43
CA SER A 632 6.35 -31.54 -3.62
C SER A 632 5.17 -31.31 -2.67
N GLU A 633 3.98 -31.18 -3.25
CA GLU A 633 2.74 -30.98 -2.49
C GLU A 633 2.34 -32.19 -1.64
N ALA A 634 2.54 -33.39 -2.18
CA ALA A 634 2.25 -34.62 -1.45
C ALA A 634 3.07 -34.68 -0.15
N ILE A 635 4.35 -34.30 -0.21
CA ILE A 635 5.22 -34.24 0.98
C ILE A 635 4.73 -33.13 1.92
N PHE A 636 4.36 -31.96 1.40
CA PHE A 636 3.82 -30.87 2.20
C PHE A 636 2.56 -31.29 2.99
N LEU A 637 1.60 -31.93 2.32
CA LEU A 637 0.36 -32.41 2.94
C LEU A 637 0.65 -33.47 4.01
N VAL A 638 1.54 -34.42 3.74
CA VAL A 638 1.94 -35.45 4.71
C VAL A 638 2.54 -34.80 5.95
N VAL A 639 3.46 -33.84 5.79
CA VAL A 639 4.09 -33.13 6.92
C VAL A 639 3.07 -32.32 7.71
N PHE A 640 2.12 -31.67 7.02
CA PHE A 640 1.04 -30.95 7.66
C PHE A 640 0.14 -31.87 8.51
N LEU A 641 -0.27 -33.02 7.97
CA LEU A 641 -1.05 -34.01 8.71
C LEU A 641 -0.28 -34.60 9.90
N LEU A 642 1.02 -34.87 9.73
CA LEU A 642 1.89 -35.31 10.83
C LEU A 642 2.03 -34.24 11.91
N ASN A 643 2.07 -32.95 11.56
CA ASN A 643 2.09 -31.86 12.53
C ASN A 643 0.74 -31.74 13.29
N ILE A 644 -0.40 -31.93 12.63
CA ILE A 644 -1.71 -32.01 13.30
C ILE A 644 -1.72 -33.19 14.28
N PHE A 645 -1.23 -34.36 13.85
CA PHE A 645 -1.12 -35.52 14.72
C PHE A 645 -0.22 -35.25 15.93
N LEU A 646 0.93 -34.60 15.73
CA LEU A 646 1.83 -34.15 16.80
C LEU A 646 1.12 -33.20 17.78
N LEU A 647 0.32 -32.25 17.28
CA LEU A 647 -0.47 -31.34 18.10
C LEU A 647 -1.48 -32.08 18.97
N LEU A 648 -2.25 -33.02 18.37
CA LEU A 648 -3.24 -33.80 19.11
C LEU A 648 -2.60 -34.68 20.18
N LEU A 649 -1.42 -35.22 19.89
CA LEU A 649 -0.70 -36.14 20.75
C LEU A 649 0.00 -35.44 21.92
N LEU A 650 0.73 -34.36 21.66
CA LEU A 650 1.48 -33.61 22.68
C LEU A 650 0.64 -32.53 23.36
N ARG A 651 -0.48 -32.12 22.76
CA ARG A 651 -1.30 -30.98 23.18
C ARG A 651 -0.48 -29.70 23.35
N ASP A 652 0.62 -29.57 22.59
CA ASP A 652 1.48 -28.40 22.59
C ASP A 652 1.29 -27.60 21.29
N LEU A 653 0.41 -26.60 21.38
CA LEU A 653 0.13 -25.65 20.30
C LEU A 653 1.39 -24.91 19.85
N PHE A 654 2.32 -24.60 20.77
CA PHE A 654 3.50 -23.78 20.46
C PHE A 654 4.50 -24.56 19.60
N LEU A 655 4.71 -25.83 19.92
CA LEU A 655 5.54 -26.73 19.12
C LEU A 655 4.96 -26.88 17.71
N SER A 656 3.65 -27.11 17.61
CA SER A 656 2.99 -27.29 16.33
C SER A 656 3.03 -26.02 15.46
N LEU A 657 2.83 -24.85 16.08
CA LEU A 657 2.98 -23.55 15.39
C LEU A 657 4.43 -23.33 14.94
N THR A 658 5.43 -23.67 15.75
CA THR A 658 6.86 -23.55 15.37
C THR A 658 7.17 -24.39 14.13
N VAL A 659 6.73 -25.66 14.13
CA VAL A 659 6.90 -26.56 12.99
C VAL A 659 6.17 -26.02 11.74
N TRP A 660 4.97 -25.48 11.90
CA TRP A 660 4.21 -24.92 10.79
C TRP A 660 4.88 -23.68 10.22
N THR A 661 5.33 -22.76 11.07
CA THR A 661 6.11 -21.58 10.68
C THR A 661 7.36 -21.99 9.89
N ILE A 662 8.11 -23.01 10.35
CA ILE A 662 9.29 -23.52 9.65
C ILE A 662 8.90 -24.10 8.29
N LEU A 663 7.78 -24.83 8.18
CA LEU A 663 7.30 -25.46 6.96
C LEU A 663 6.97 -24.44 5.85
N ILE A 664 6.30 -23.34 6.19
CA ILE A 664 5.88 -22.32 5.20
C ILE A 664 6.95 -21.29 4.88
N MET A 665 7.96 -21.14 5.73
CA MET A 665 8.99 -20.12 5.56
C MET A 665 9.97 -20.46 4.43
N ARG A 666 10.48 -19.42 3.77
CA ARG A 666 11.50 -19.51 2.73
C ARG A 666 12.78 -20.17 3.26
N THR A 667 13.39 -21.03 2.45
CA THR A 667 14.58 -21.80 2.84
C THR A 667 15.75 -20.94 3.29
N TYR A 668 15.99 -19.81 2.62
CA TYR A 668 17.06 -18.89 3.00
C TYR A 668 16.81 -18.15 4.34
N ASN A 669 15.61 -18.20 4.92
CA ASN A 669 15.29 -17.58 6.23
C ASN A 669 15.29 -18.59 7.39
N LEU A 670 15.43 -19.89 7.14
CA LEU A 670 15.45 -20.91 8.21
C LEU A 670 16.56 -20.69 9.26
N PRO A 671 17.81 -20.31 8.89
CA PRO A 671 18.84 -20.03 9.89
C PRO A 671 18.46 -18.90 10.84
N LEU A 672 17.80 -17.86 10.34
CA LEU A 672 17.32 -16.75 11.14
C LEU A 672 16.27 -17.20 12.17
N CYS A 673 15.38 -18.13 11.82
CA CYS A 673 14.38 -18.68 12.74
C CYS A 673 15.01 -19.22 14.04
N ILE A 674 16.17 -19.86 13.89
CA ILE A 674 16.89 -20.47 15.01
C ILE A 674 17.58 -19.44 15.85
N LEU A 675 18.20 -18.45 15.21
CA LEU A 675 18.78 -17.33 15.94
C LEU A 675 17.72 -16.66 16.82
N GLN A 676 16.48 -16.54 16.33
CA GLN A 676 15.37 -15.99 17.10
C GLN A 676 14.86 -16.90 18.23
N LEU A 677 14.78 -18.22 18.01
CA LEU A 677 14.50 -19.19 19.08
C LEU A 677 15.57 -19.14 20.18
N ILE A 678 16.86 -19.08 19.78
CA ILE A 678 17.99 -18.99 20.71
C ILE A 678 17.97 -17.63 21.44
N LEU A 679 17.68 -16.54 20.75
CA LEU A 679 17.52 -15.20 21.33
C LEU A 679 16.50 -15.23 22.48
N GLY A 680 15.30 -15.74 22.20
CA GLY A 680 14.24 -15.90 23.20
C GLY A 680 14.67 -16.78 24.38
N TYR A 681 15.29 -17.94 24.08
CA TYR A 681 15.79 -18.85 25.11
C TYR A 681 16.84 -18.17 26.01
N CYS A 682 17.85 -17.51 25.44
CA CYS A 682 18.90 -16.81 26.18
C CYS A 682 18.36 -15.65 27.02
N LEU A 683 17.39 -14.88 26.52
CA LEU A 683 16.73 -13.81 27.28
C LEU A 683 16.04 -14.33 28.55
N ALA A 684 15.53 -15.57 28.52
CA ALA A 684 14.92 -16.17 29.70
C ALA A 684 15.95 -16.50 30.81
N TRP A 685 17.22 -16.71 30.45
CA TRP A 685 18.31 -16.99 31.40
C TRP A 685 18.95 -15.74 32.00
N THR A 686 18.76 -14.56 31.41
CA THR A 686 19.38 -13.30 31.87
C THR A 686 18.51 -12.54 32.88
N ASP A 687 17.37 -13.10 33.29
CA ASP A 687 16.36 -12.41 34.13
C ASP A 687 15.89 -11.07 33.52
N ALA A 688 15.88 -10.98 32.18
CA ALA A 688 15.43 -9.79 31.46
C ALA A 688 14.02 -9.35 31.88
N THR A 689 13.82 -8.04 31.99
CA THR A 689 12.53 -7.46 32.38
C THR A 689 11.52 -7.55 31.23
N PRO A 690 10.20 -7.46 31.51
CA PRO A 690 9.17 -7.46 30.48
C PRO A 690 9.46 -6.50 29.33
N PHE A 691 9.91 -5.29 29.65
CA PHE A 691 10.15 -4.25 28.67
C PHE A 691 11.30 -4.60 27.73
N VAL A 692 12.37 -5.22 28.23
CA VAL A 692 13.49 -5.69 27.38
C VAL A 692 13.05 -6.84 26.48
N VAL A 693 12.21 -7.76 26.98
CA VAL A 693 11.65 -8.84 26.16
C VAL A 693 10.73 -8.30 25.06
N ILE A 694 9.94 -7.25 25.34
CA ILE A 694 9.09 -6.58 24.34
C ILE A 694 9.94 -5.94 23.24
N LEU A 695 11.04 -5.26 23.60
CA LEU A 695 11.97 -4.70 22.61
C LEU A 695 12.59 -5.79 21.72
N ALA A 696 12.91 -6.95 22.29
CA ALA A 696 13.38 -8.09 21.51
C ALA A 696 12.31 -8.61 20.54
N ILE A 697 11.05 -8.68 20.98
CA ILE A 697 9.91 -9.11 20.16
C ILE A 697 9.66 -8.14 19.00
N PHE A 698 9.64 -6.82 19.25
CA PHE A 698 9.52 -5.85 18.17
C PHE A 698 10.70 -5.91 17.22
N SER A 699 11.93 -5.99 17.73
CA SER A 699 13.12 -6.18 16.87
C SER A 699 13.02 -7.43 16.00
N SER A 700 12.47 -8.52 16.54
CA SER A 700 12.34 -9.80 15.83
C SER A 700 11.37 -9.78 14.65
N PHE A 701 10.41 -8.86 14.64
CA PHE A 701 9.55 -8.60 13.48
C PHE A 701 10.38 -8.08 12.30
N PHE A 702 11.29 -7.15 12.55
CA PHE A 702 12.09 -6.48 11.52
C PHE A 702 13.31 -7.29 11.04
N TYR A 703 13.79 -8.28 11.82
CA TYR A 703 14.90 -9.15 11.39
C TYR A 703 14.60 -9.95 10.12
N LEU A 704 13.32 -10.19 9.81
CA LEU A 704 12.91 -10.90 8.59
C LEU A 704 12.90 -10.01 7.34
N GLY A 705 13.21 -8.73 7.49
CA GLY A 705 13.07 -7.72 6.42
C GLY A 705 11.65 -7.17 6.27
N ASN A 706 10.75 -7.48 7.21
CA ASN A 706 9.45 -6.82 7.26
C ASN A 706 9.64 -5.34 7.59
N SER A 707 8.74 -4.49 7.10
CA SER A 707 8.56 -3.10 7.52
C SER A 707 7.10 -2.84 7.84
N ASN A 708 6.77 -1.61 8.21
CA ASN A 708 5.38 -1.17 8.36
C ASN A 708 4.65 -0.99 7.01
N ASN A 709 5.32 -1.24 5.88
CA ASN A 709 4.71 -1.23 4.54
C ASN A 709 4.20 -2.63 4.14
N LEU A 710 2.97 -2.70 3.62
CA LEU A 710 2.40 -3.91 2.99
C LEU A 710 3.32 -4.56 1.95
N SER A 711 4.15 -3.79 1.25
CA SER A 711 5.05 -4.27 0.19
C SER A 711 6.03 -5.33 0.67
N THR A 712 6.36 -5.32 1.96
CA THR A 712 7.32 -6.26 2.56
C THR A 712 6.70 -7.60 2.94
N ILE A 713 5.38 -7.75 2.85
CA ILE A 713 4.68 -9.00 3.17
C ILE A 713 4.86 -10.01 2.03
N ASP A 714 5.53 -11.14 2.31
CA ASP A 714 5.70 -12.24 1.35
C ASP A 714 4.40 -13.02 1.14
N ILE A 715 3.54 -12.53 0.25
CA ILE A 715 2.25 -13.14 -0.11
C ILE A 715 2.44 -14.56 -0.67
N ALA A 716 3.55 -14.83 -1.35
CA ALA A 716 3.81 -16.13 -1.98
C ALA A 716 3.97 -17.27 -0.96
N THR A 717 4.32 -16.97 0.30
CA THR A 717 4.31 -17.97 1.38
C THR A 717 2.89 -18.47 1.71
N GLY A 718 1.86 -17.67 1.43
CA GLY A 718 0.45 -18.03 1.60
C GLY A 718 -0.06 -19.09 0.62
N PHE A 719 0.66 -19.31 -0.47
CA PHE A 719 0.32 -20.30 -1.49
C PHE A 719 1.10 -21.62 -1.30
N ALA A 720 1.82 -21.77 -0.18
CA ALA A 720 2.59 -22.97 0.09
C ALA A 720 1.69 -24.22 0.21
N GLY A 721 1.81 -25.12 -0.77
CA GLY A 721 1.08 -26.39 -0.85
C GLY A 721 -0.41 -26.22 -1.15
N VAL A 722 -0.78 -25.24 -1.99
CA VAL A 722 -2.16 -24.89 -2.36
C VAL A 722 -2.29 -24.78 -3.89
N GLU A 723 -3.07 -25.66 -4.54
CA GLU A 723 -3.36 -25.60 -5.99
C GLU A 723 -4.56 -24.69 -6.34
N THR A 724 -5.51 -24.52 -5.41
CA THR A 724 -6.75 -23.77 -5.63
C THR A 724 -6.88 -22.63 -4.63
N TYR A 725 -7.38 -21.47 -5.06
CA TYR A 725 -7.49 -20.29 -4.20
C TYR A 725 -8.39 -20.57 -2.98
N GLN A 726 -7.77 -20.65 -1.80
CA GLN A 726 -8.43 -20.87 -0.52
C GLN A 726 -8.15 -19.68 0.42
N PRO A 727 -9.02 -18.66 0.46
CA PRO A 727 -8.70 -17.36 1.03
C PRO A 727 -8.34 -17.44 2.52
N ILE A 728 -9.06 -18.25 3.31
CA ILE A 728 -8.82 -18.40 4.75
C ILE A 728 -7.44 -19.02 5.02
N ARG A 729 -7.10 -20.08 4.27
CA ARG A 729 -5.82 -20.79 4.44
C ARG A 729 -4.64 -19.89 4.05
N ILE A 730 -4.76 -19.20 2.92
CA ILE A 730 -3.76 -18.26 2.42
C ILE A 730 -3.54 -17.14 3.43
N ALA A 731 -4.62 -16.53 3.93
CA ALA A 731 -4.52 -15.46 4.92
C ALA A 731 -3.84 -15.91 6.22
N VAL A 732 -4.19 -17.09 6.75
CA VAL A 732 -3.56 -17.63 7.97
C VAL A 732 -2.07 -17.89 7.77
N GLN A 733 -1.67 -18.44 6.62
CA GLN A 733 -0.26 -18.69 6.31
C GLN A 733 0.54 -17.39 6.17
N ILE A 734 -0.01 -16.37 5.50
CA ILE A 734 0.63 -15.05 5.39
C ILE A 734 0.83 -14.46 6.78
N VAL A 735 -0.22 -14.40 7.61
CA VAL A 735 -0.13 -13.87 8.98
C VAL A 735 0.92 -14.64 9.81
N LEU A 736 0.92 -15.98 9.72
CA LEU A 736 1.86 -16.81 10.46
C LEU A 736 3.32 -16.58 10.02
N ASN A 737 3.56 -16.36 8.71
CA ASN A 737 4.88 -16.05 8.18
C ASN A 737 5.34 -14.63 8.57
N THR A 738 4.46 -13.62 8.42
CA THR A 738 4.75 -12.23 8.77
C THR A 738 5.15 -12.07 10.24
N TYR A 739 4.42 -12.71 11.16
CA TYR A 739 4.70 -12.65 12.60
C TYR A 739 5.56 -13.82 13.11
N SER A 740 6.20 -14.57 12.22
CA SER A 740 7.02 -15.73 12.60
C SER A 740 8.12 -15.36 13.58
N GLY A 741 8.81 -14.24 13.38
CA GLY A 741 9.91 -13.83 14.24
C GLY A 741 9.51 -13.55 15.70
N PRO A 742 8.53 -12.65 15.93
CA PRO A 742 7.92 -12.42 17.24
C PRO A 742 7.46 -13.71 17.92
N LEU A 743 6.78 -14.59 17.17
CA LEU A 743 6.29 -15.86 17.69
C LEU A 743 7.45 -16.76 18.14
N LEU A 744 8.46 -16.95 17.31
CA LEU A 744 9.62 -17.78 17.62
C LEU A 744 10.40 -17.26 18.85
N THR A 745 10.58 -15.95 18.95
CA THR A 745 11.24 -15.33 20.12
C THR A 745 10.43 -15.58 21.41
N ILE A 746 9.11 -15.43 21.37
CA ILE A 746 8.22 -15.73 22.51
C ILE A 746 8.27 -17.22 22.87
N PHE A 747 8.31 -18.10 21.87
CA PHE A 747 8.31 -19.55 22.08
C PHE A 747 9.61 -20.01 22.74
N GLY A 748 10.76 -19.52 22.26
CA GLY A 748 12.07 -19.77 22.87
C GLY A 748 12.12 -19.27 24.31
N TRP A 749 11.57 -18.07 24.56
CA TRP A 749 11.50 -17.48 25.89
C TRP A 749 10.64 -18.30 26.87
N ARG A 750 9.47 -18.78 26.41
CA ARG A 750 8.55 -19.61 27.21
C ARG A 750 9.14 -20.97 27.59
N GLN A 751 9.91 -21.58 26.70
CA GLN A 751 10.41 -22.96 26.85
C GLN A 751 11.26 -23.15 28.11
N TYR A 752 12.04 -22.13 28.49
CA TYR A 752 12.79 -22.11 29.75
C TYR A 752 11.89 -22.14 31.00
N LEU A 753 10.77 -21.40 30.99
CA LEU A 753 9.87 -21.30 32.15
C LEU A 753 9.12 -22.60 32.43
N VAL A 754 8.86 -23.40 31.39
CA VAL A 754 8.21 -24.71 31.52
C VAL A 754 9.16 -25.75 32.14
N GLY A 755 10.46 -25.71 31.80
CA GLY A 755 11.46 -26.67 32.31
C GLY A 755 11.74 -26.56 33.82
N LYS A 756 11.67 -25.35 34.41
CA LYS A 756 11.89 -25.12 35.85
C LYS A 756 10.60 -25.11 36.70
N SER A 757 9.42 -25.07 36.08
CA SER A 757 8.11 -25.07 36.77
C SER A 757 7.86 -26.32 37.62
N VAL A 758 8.64 -27.38 37.46
CA VAL A 758 8.45 -28.66 38.18
C VAL A 758 9.03 -28.61 39.60
N THR A 759 9.86 -27.61 39.95
CA THR A 759 10.60 -27.58 41.22
C THR A 759 10.30 -26.39 42.15
N SER A 760 9.55 -25.37 41.73
CA SER A 760 9.23 -24.21 42.58
C SER A 760 7.92 -23.51 42.21
N ASN A 761 7.11 -23.19 43.24
CA ASN A 761 5.81 -22.49 43.12
C ASN A 761 5.92 -21.01 42.71
N SER A 762 7.09 -20.38 42.79
CA SER A 762 7.28 -18.95 42.45
C SER A 762 7.47 -18.68 40.94
N LEU A 763 7.86 -19.69 40.16
CA LEU A 763 8.12 -19.55 38.71
C LEU A 763 6.85 -19.36 37.86
N PRO A 764 5.74 -20.08 38.11
CA PRO A 764 4.47 -19.84 37.42
C PRO A 764 3.88 -18.44 37.67
N GLN A 765 4.10 -17.89 38.88
CA GLN A 765 3.66 -16.54 39.27
C GLN A 765 4.46 -15.47 38.52
N LYS A 766 5.81 -15.58 38.49
CA LYS A 766 6.71 -14.72 37.69
C LYS A 766 6.30 -14.68 36.22
N ARG A 767 5.98 -15.84 35.62
CA ARG A 767 5.50 -15.94 34.23
C ARG A 767 4.20 -15.17 34.01
N ASN A 768 3.23 -15.32 34.91
CA ASN A 768 1.92 -14.70 34.75
C ASN A 768 2.00 -13.17 34.91
N SER A 769 2.77 -12.69 35.89
CA SER A 769 3.02 -11.25 36.09
C SER A 769 3.67 -10.61 34.85
N LEU A 770 4.65 -11.30 34.27
CA LEU A 770 5.35 -10.88 33.06
C LEU A 770 4.44 -10.83 31.83
N LEU A 771 3.61 -11.85 31.63
CA LEU A 771 2.59 -11.86 30.57
C LEU A 771 1.59 -10.70 30.73
N CYS A 772 1.17 -10.37 31.97
CA CYS A 772 0.28 -9.25 32.21
C CYS A 772 0.90 -7.90 31.80
N TRP A 773 2.19 -7.69 32.09
CA TRP A 773 2.92 -6.50 31.66
C TRP A 773 3.04 -6.41 30.13
N MET A 774 3.41 -7.52 29.48
CA MET A 774 3.48 -7.58 28.02
C MET A 774 2.13 -7.26 27.37
N CYS A 775 1.05 -7.87 27.86
CA CYS A 775 -0.30 -7.54 27.40
C CYS A 775 -0.60 -6.05 27.61
N SER A 776 -0.33 -5.49 28.79
CA SER A 776 -0.61 -4.08 29.07
C SER A 776 0.08 -3.12 28.11
N VAL A 777 1.36 -3.36 27.79
CA VAL A 777 2.12 -2.53 26.85
C VAL A 777 1.56 -2.66 25.44
N LEU A 778 1.29 -3.89 24.99
CA LEU A 778 0.72 -4.12 23.65
C LEU A 778 -0.65 -3.47 23.48
N HIS A 779 -1.53 -3.59 24.49
CA HIS A 779 -2.84 -2.94 24.47
C HIS A 779 -2.70 -1.41 24.39
N LEU A 780 -1.81 -0.82 25.20
CA LEU A 780 -1.57 0.63 25.18
C LEU A 780 -1.02 1.10 23.82
N ASN A 781 -0.06 0.38 23.24
CA ASN A 781 0.49 0.70 21.92
C ASN A 781 -0.61 0.64 20.85
N MET A 782 -1.48 -0.36 20.90
CA MET A 782 -2.65 -0.44 20.01
C MET A 782 -3.59 0.75 20.20
N SER A 783 -3.90 1.17 21.44
CA SER A 783 -4.73 2.35 21.68
C SER A 783 -4.13 3.63 21.12
N LEU A 784 -2.82 3.83 21.31
CA LEU A 784 -2.10 4.99 20.81
C LEU A 784 -1.98 4.98 19.28
N CYS A 785 -1.81 3.81 18.67
CA CYS A 785 -1.84 3.63 17.23
C CYS A 785 -3.22 3.96 16.64
N LEU A 786 -4.32 3.48 17.24
CA LEU A 786 -5.67 3.87 16.79
C LEU A 786 -5.91 5.37 16.91
N LEU A 787 -5.40 5.99 17.98
CA LEU A 787 -5.48 7.44 18.16
C LEU A 787 -4.64 8.19 17.12
N SER A 788 -3.42 7.74 16.84
CA SER A 788 -2.56 8.37 15.83
C SER A 788 -3.18 8.26 14.44
N LEU A 789 -3.73 7.11 14.06
CA LEU A 789 -4.46 6.92 12.81
C LEU A 789 -5.64 7.88 12.67
N TYR A 790 -6.39 8.13 13.74
CA TYR A 790 -7.48 9.10 13.71
C TYR A 790 -7.00 10.55 13.58
N ILE A 791 -5.94 10.94 14.31
CA ILE A 791 -5.36 12.28 14.23
C ILE A 791 -4.74 12.53 12.84
N GLN A 792 -4.07 11.53 12.30
CA GLN A 792 -3.40 11.56 11.00
C GLN A 792 -4.28 11.07 9.84
N ARG A 793 -5.61 10.99 10.00
CA ARG A 793 -6.52 10.41 8.99
C ARG A 793 -6.49 11.12 7.62
N TYR A 794 -6.12 12.40 7.60
CA TYR A 794 -5.97 13.19 6.38
C TYR A 794 -4.50 13.32 5.94
N HIS A 795 -3.58 12.67 6.66
CA HIS A 795 -2.16 12.73 6.38
C HIS A 795 -1.76 11.59 5.44
N LEU A 796 -0.94 11.93 4.43
CA LEU A 796 -0.34 11.09 3.37
C LEU A 796 -0.06 9.62 3.75
N PHE A 797 0.44 9.41 4.97
CA PHE A 797 1.07 8.17 5.39
C PHE A 797 0.08 7.05 5.72
N VAL A 798 -1.14 7.36 6.17
CA VAL A 798 -2.17 6.31 6.32
C VAL A 798 -2.49 5.66 4.98
N CYS A 799 -2.23 6.34 3.85
CA CYS A 799 -2.38 5.77 2.51
C CYS A 799 -1.07 5.12 1.99
N ILE A 800 0.11 5.62 2.38
CA ILE A 800 1.43 5.15 1.89
C ILE A 800 1.95 3.88 2.59
N SER A 801 1.59 3.60 3.85
CA SER A 801 1.92 2.30 4.47
C SER A 801 1.33 1.09 3.72
N PHE A 802 0.50 1.34 2.71
CA PHE A 802 -0.17 0.35 1.88
C PHE A 802 0.28 0.35 0.40
N SER A 803 1.25 1.19 -0.02
CA SER A 803 1.73 1.23 -1.41
C SER A 803 2.92 0.28 -1.66
N ASN A 804 2.70 -0.69 -2.55
CA ASN A 804 3.68 -1.68 -3.00
C ASN A 804 4.67 -1.06 -3.99
N ILE A 805 5.86 -0.65 -3.54
CA ILE A 805 6.99 -0.36 -4.43
C ILE A 805 8.02 -1.50 -4.26
N PRO A 806 8.38 -2.25 -5.33
CA PRO A 806 9.44 -3.26 -5.29
C PRO A 806 10.84 -2.64 -5.14
N ASP A 807 11.77 -3.37 -4.51
CA ASP A 807 13.17 -2.97 -4.35
C ASP A 807 13.91 -2.85 -5.71
N PRO A 808 14.71 -1.79 -5.95
CA PRO A 808 15.64 -1.75 -7.07
C PRO A 808 16.89 -2.62 -6.79
N ASP A 809 17.39 -3.26 -7.85
CA ASP A 809 18.51 -4.21 -7.85
C ASP A 809 19.82 -3.61 -7.29
N PRO A 810 20.51 -4.27 -6.33
CA PRO A 810 21.72 -3.76 -5.66
C PRO A 810 22.97 -3.61 -6.56
N ASN A 811 22.90 -3.94 -7.85
CA ASN A 811 24.06 -3.90 -8.75
C ASN A 811 24.33 -2.53 -9.43
N MET A 812 23.55 -1.48 -9.16
CA MET A 812 23.68 -0.19 -9.87
C MET A 812 24.51 0.90 -9.15
N CYS A 813 25.15 0.61 -8.02
CA CYS A 813 26.02 1.59 -7.33
C CYS A 813 27.40 1.73 -7.99
N ASN A 814 27.48 2.33 -9.18
CA ASN A 814 28.75 2.79 -9.76
C ASN A 814 28.59 4.05 -10.63
N SER A 815 27.92 5.08 -10.12
CA SER A 815 28.09 6.45 -10.62
C SER A 815 27.70 7.47 -9.55
N SER A 816 28.72 8.05 -8.92
CA SER A 816 28.63 9.11 -7.93
C SER A 816 28.13 10.42 -8.55
N VAL A 817 26.93 10.86 -8.17
CA VAL A 817 26.52 12.27 -8.27
C VAL A 817 25.96 12.71 -6.91
N TYR A 818 26.71 13.58 -6.25
CA TYR A 818 26.44 14.16 -4.94
C TYR A 818 25.23 15.11 -5.00
N VAL A 819 24.13 14.78 -4.32
CA VAL A 819 23.06 15.76 -4.00
C VAL A 819 22.56 15.50 -2.59
N GLY A 820 23.11 16.21 -1.61
CA GLY A 820 22.71 16.04 -0.21
C GLY A 820 22.94 17.24 0.71
N SER A 821 23.44 18.38 0.22
CA SER A 821 23.81 19.51 1.10
C SER A 821 22.81 20.66 1.19
N GLU A 822 21.72 20.68 0.41
CA GLU A 822 20.79 21.85 0.41
C GLU A 822 19.52 21.68 1.27
N PHE A 823 19.21 20.49 1.78
CA PHE A 823 18.03 20.30 2.65
C PHE A 823 18.27 20.57 4.14
N ALA A 824 19.53 20.74 4.56
CA ALA A 824 19.86 21.09 5.95
C ALA A 824 19.84 22.61 6.24
N SER A 825 19.86 23.47 5.21
CA SER A 825 19.86 24.93 5.40
C SER A 825 18.48 25.59 5.33
N LYS A 826 17.43 24.85 4.95
CA LYS A 826 16.06 25.39 4.84
C LYS A 826 15.12 25.02 5.99
N ALA A 827 15.50 24.05 6.84
CA ALA A 827 14.76 23.74 8.08
C ALA A 827 15.13 24.67 9.26
N GLN A 828 15.99 25.67 9.03
CA GLN A 828 16.45 26.62 10.05
C GLN A 828 15.97 28.07 9.80
N SER A 829 15.20 28.34 8.73
CA SER A 829 14.63 29.67 8.44
C SER A 829 13.16 29.85 8.85
N ASP A 830 12.39 28.78 9.02
CA ASP A 830 10.93 28.88 9.17
C ASP A 830 10.45 28.65 10.62
N VAL A 831 11.35 28.80 11.61
CA VAL A 831 11.05 28.79 13.07
C VAL A 831 11.30 30.18 13.70
N CYS A 832 11.48 31.22 12.88
CA CYS A 832 11.49 32.61 13.31
C CYS A 832 10.46 33.42 12.52
N ASP A 833 9.18 33.04 12.64
CA ASP A 833 8.01 33.93 12.52
C ASP A 833 6.76 33.15 12.94
N ILE A 834 6.60 32.98 14.26
CA ILE A 834 5.38 32.95 15.11
C ILE A 834 5.81 32.65 16.55
#